data_AF-A0A6B3HC30-F1
#
_entry.id   AF-A0A6B3HC30-F1
#
_cell.length_a   1.000
_cell.length_b   1.000
_cell.length_c   1.000
_cell.angle_alpha   90.00
_cell.angle_beta   90.00
_cell.angle_gamma   90.00
#
_symmetry.space_group_name_H-M   'P 1'
#
loop_
_entity.id
_entity.type
_entity.pdbx_description
1 polymer ?
#
loop_
_entity_poly.entity_id
_entity_poly.type
_entity_poly.pdbx_seq_one_letter_code
_entity_poly.pdbx_strand_id
1 'polypeptide(L)'
;QAKALLAHLDAHPGTHPAGIAHSLATRRARLEKRAVVVGETTGDLRAGLAALAEGSPAAHVVSGGRGAGRDRRPVLVFPGQGSQWAGMGAELLDAEPVFAGRLAACEEALAPYVDWSLTAVLRQDEGAPALDRVDVVQPATWAVMVALAEVWRAHGLRPAAVLGHSQGEIAAAAVCGALSLADAAKVVALRSQAIARELSGHGGMVAVSAPHDEVAALLTDLSGVCVAAVNGPSSAVVSGDADGLDTLLAACERQGVRARRVPVDYASHSAHVDRLAESLPAALDGIVPRDGDIPFFSTVTADWHPGTGLDASYWHRNLRSTVRLEESLRALVEQGHDVFVECGPHPVLTVGIEDTVAATGADAVALGSLRRDDGGPARVLTALAAADVEGVPVDWRPAVSHGAPVGLPTYAFQRERYWLEADTAQGDPAGLESAVRLADGGAVLSGSLSLAAQPWLDAHRTHGAAVVPATALLDWAVRAGDETGLPVIAALDEHIPLLVPDEGRVEIQLTVSAAADDTGARPFAVHSRTLDADADADADDFAVTPWKRNATGVLTDRPAAVAPAAPDTWPPAEAVATDPAPARTLVEERGLDLTAPFDTVRSLWRAGTTVLADVVLPGTDQADAARFRLHPALLQSPLALAATTEAATAPLLPAAWRNVTVHATGATRLRLRLTPGDGATWTIDARDAAGNPVLTGTAVTLPAGPDRLPATTGGDAPHRVAWLPWTDSTPAGNPRPDGPWAVLGD
;
A
#
# COMPACT_ATOMS: atom_id res chain seq x y z
N GLN A 1 17.77 0.31 2.07
CA GLN A 1 18.75 -0.65 2.63
C GLN A 1 20.18 -0.42 2.13
N ALA A 2 20.44 -0.39 0.81
CA ALA A 2 21.80 -0.25 0.26
C ALA A 2 22.61 0.94 0.83
N LYS A 3 22.01 2.13 0.91
CA LYS A 3 22.61 3.33 1.54
C LYS A 3 23.09 3.09 2.97
N ALA A 4 22.29 2.38 3.77
CA ALA A 4 22.64 2.07 5.16
C ALA A 4 23.82 1.09 5.25
N LEU A 5 23.91 0.14 4.32
CA LEU A 5 25.04 -0.80 4.25
C LEU A 5 26.34 -0.10 3.82
N LEU A 6 26.27 0.84 2.87
CA LEU A 6 27.42 1.69 2.50
C LEU A 6 27.91 2.52 3.69
N ALA A 7 27.02 3.24 4.37
CA ALA A 7 27.39 4.02 5.55
C ALA A 7 28.01 3.15 6.66
N HIS A 8 27.53 1.92 6.81
CA HIS A 8 28.12 0.96 7.75
C HIS A 8 29.53 0.53 7.36
N LEU A 9 29.76 0.26 6.08
CA LEU A 9 31.09 -0.06 5.54
C LEU A 9 32.07 1.10 5.70
N ASP A 10 31.61 2.35 5.57
CA ASP A 10 32.42 3.55 5.80
C ASP A 10 32.80 3.72 7.27
N ALA A 11 31.86 3.44 8.18
CA ALA A 11 32.11 3.50 9.63
C ALA A 11 32.97 2.31 10.14
N HIS A 12 33.01 1.18 9.43
CA HIS A 12 33.69 -0.05 9.85
C HIS A 12 34.58 -0.63 8.73
N PRO A 13 35.66 0.06 8.33
CA PRO A 13 36.48 -0.32 7.19
C PRO A 13 37.20 -1.67 7.32
N GLY A 14 37.34 -2.20 8.55
CA GLY A 14 37.91 -3.53 8.81
C GLY A 14 36.94 -4.70 8.61
N THR A 15 35.68 -4.45 8.25
CA THR A 15 34.67 -5.51 8.08
C THR A 15 34.92 -6.29 6.79
N HIS A 16 35.20 -7.58 6.91
CA HIS A 16 35.46 -8.42 5.74
C HIS A 16 34.17 -8.71 4.94
N PRO A 17 34.18 -8.57 3.60
CA PRO A 17 32.99 -8.81 2.76
C PRO A 17 32.33 -10.18 2.95
N ALA A 18 33.13 -11.23 3.13
CA ALA A 18 32.62 -12.58 3.41
C ALA A 18 31.72 -12.63 4.64
N GLY A 19 32.05 -11.89 5.71
CA GLY A 19 31.23 -11.84 6.92
C GLY A 19 29.91 -11.11 6.70
N ILE A 20 29.91 -10.08 5.85
CA ILE A 20 28.71 -9.34 5.44
C ILE A 20 27.79 -10.25 4.63
N ALA A 21 28.32 -10.89 3.59
CA ALA A 21 27.58 -11.83 2.75
C ALA A 21 26.99 -12.97 3.59
N HIS A 22 27.79 -13.55 4.48
CA HIS A 22 27.33 -14.58 5.42
C HIS A 22 26.18 -14.11 6.31
N SER A 23 26.28 -12.89 6.86
CA SER A 23 25.26 -12.33 7.75
C SER A 23 23.96 -11.98 7.02
N LEU A 24 24.06 -11.47 5.79
CA LEU A 24 22.90 -11.20 4.93
C LEU A 24 22.20 -12.51 4.53
N ALA A 25 22.96 -13.54 4.19
CA ALA A 25 22.41 -14.83 3.73
C ALA A 25 21.78 -15.67 4.86
N THR A 26 22.33 -15.61 6.08
CA THR A 26 21.98 -16.55 7.16
C THR A 26 21.24 -15.93 8.34
N ARG A 27 21.31 -14.61 8.53
CA ARG A 27 20.76 -13.90 9.71
C ARG A 27 19.80 -12.77 9.37
N ARG A 28 19.30 -12.71 8.14
CA ARG A 28 18.30 -11.71 7.72
C ARG A 28 17.10 -12.41 7.10
N ALA A 29 15.93 -11.82 7.33
CA ALA A 29 14.71 -12.25 6.66
C ALA A 29 14.82 -11.96 5.16
N ARG A 30 14.34 -12.88 4.33
CA ARG A 30 14.20 -12.66 2.89
C ARG A 30 12.87 -11.96 2.62
N LEU A 31 12.96 -10.69 2.25
CA LEU A 31 11.80 -9.85 1.95
C LEU A 31 11.43 -9.94 0.47
N GLU A 32 10.37 -9.23 0.08
CA GLU A 32 9.80 -9.29 -1.27
C GLU A 32 10.70 -8.66 -2.32
N LYS A 33 11.25 -7.48 -2.04
CA LYS A 33 12.22 -6.80 -2.89
C LYS A 33 13.61 -7.29 -2.56
N ARG A 34 14.26 -7.94 -3.52
CA ARG A 34 15.55 -8.58 -3.35
C ARG A 34 16.57 -7.98 -4.30
N ALA A 35 17.80 -7.91 -3.84
CA ALA A 35 18.93 -7.57 -4.66
C ALA A 35 20.16 -8.32 -4.17
N VAL A 36 20.99 -8.74 -5.11
CA VAL A 36 22.26 -9.41 -4.88
C VAL A 36 23.34 -8.64 -5.62
N VAL A 37 24.43 -8.35 -4.91
CA VAL A 37 25.63 -7.74 -5.49
C VAL A 37 26.71 -8.81 -5.50
N VAL A 38 27.21 -9.13 -6.68
CA VAL A 38 28.33 -10.06 -6.88
C VAL A 38 29.60 -9.23 -7.09
N GLY A 39 30.74 -9.66 -6.57
CA GLY A 39 31.99 -8.92 -6.75
C GLY A 39 33.18 -9.70 -6.23
N GLU A 40 34.33 -9.52 -6.86
CA GLU A 40 35.58 -10.18 -6.49
C GLU A 40 36.36 -9.35 -5.46
N THR A 41 36.20 -8.03 -5.52
CA THR A 41 36.86 -7.08 -4.63
C THR A 41 35.86 -6.32 -3.76
N THR A 42 36.35 -5.74 -2.67
CA THR A 42 35.56 -4.80 -1.85
C THR A 42 35.13 -3.58 -2.67
N GLY A 43 35.92 -3.17 -3.66
CA GLY A 43 35.59 -2.08 -4.58
C GLY A 43 34.36 -2.38 -5.42
N ASP A 44 34.29 -3.58 -6.00
CA ASP A 44 33.15 -4.03 -6.83
C ASP A 44 31.86 -4.02 -6.01
N LEU A 45 31.91 -4.60 -4.81
CA LEU A 45 30.76 -4.68 -3.90
C LEU A 45 30.27 -3.29 -3.49
N ARG A 46 31.19 -2.36 -3.19
CA ARG A 46 30.84 -0.97 -2.88
C ARG A 46 30.21 -0.26 -4.08
N ALA A 47 30.78 -0.42 -5.27
CA ALA A 47 30.23 0.16 -6.50
C ALA A 47 28.83 -0.38 -6.80
N GLY A 48 28.59 -1.67 -6.58
CA GLY A 48 27.28 -2.29 -6.79
C GLY A 48 26.25 -1.84 -5.78
N LEU A 49 26.64 -1.69 -4.51
CA LEU A 49 25.77 -1.10 -3.49
C LEU A 49 25.45 0.37 -3.78
N ALA A 50 26.38 1.14 -4.34
CA ALA A 50 26.15 2.51 -4.76
C ALA A 50 25.14 2.59 -5.92
N ALA A 51 25.35 1.78 -6.96
CA ALA A 51 24.41 1.68 -8.08
C ALA A 51 22.99 1.28 -7.60
N LEU A 52 22.90 0.30 -6.69
CA LEU A 52 21.62 -0.11 -6.10
C LEU A 52 20.97 1.00 -5.24
N ALA A 53 21.78 1.80 -4.53
CA ALA A 53 21.31 2.92 -3.74
C ALA A 53 20.78 4.08 -4.60
N GLU A 54 21.31 4.25 -5.81
CA GLU A 54 20.94 5.26 -6.80
C GLU A 54 19.84 4.78 -7.76
N GLY A 55 19.54 3.48 -7.76
CA GLY A 55 18.61 2.87 -8.72
C GLY A 55 19.18 2.78 -10.13
N SER A 56 20.51 2.84 -10.28
CA SER A 56 21.18 2.74 -11.58
C SER A 56 21.49 1.27 -11.93
N PRO A 57 21.38 0.87 -13.22
CA PRO A 57 21.82 -0.44 -13.67
C PRO A 57 23.32 -0.65 -13.44
N ALA A 58 23.71 -1.84 -12.99
CA ALA A 58 25.10 -2.25 -12.89
C ALA A 58 25.24 -3.74 -13.23
N ALA A 59 26.30 -4.11 -13.95
CA ALA A 59 26.48 -5.46 -14.50
C ALA A 59 26.54 -6.56 -13.42
N HIS A 60 26.97 -6.20 -12.21
CA HIS A 60 27.16 -7.10 -11.08
C HIS A 60 26.07 -6.97 -10.00
N VAL A 61 24.98 -6.27 -10.32
CA VAL A 61 23.81 -6.11 -9.45
C VAL A 61 22.60 -6.75 -10.11
N VAL A 62 22.02 -7.73 -9.44
CA VAL A 62 20.76 -8.34 -9.83
C VAL A 62 19.71 -7.90 -8.83
N SER A 63 18.61 -7.32 -9.31
CA SER A 63 17.51 -6.87 -8.44
C SER A 63 16.16 -7.25 -9.03
N GLY A 64 15.20 -7.55 -8.16
CA GLY A 64 13.87 -7.98 -8.55
C GLY A 64 12.92 -8.02 -7.36
N GLY A 65 11.71 -8.50 -7.59
CA GLY A 65 10.70 -8.52 -6.55
C GLY A 65 9.41 -9.22 -6.90
N ARG A 66 9.49 -10.26 -7.75
CA ARG A 66 8.34 -11.06 -8.19
C ARG A 66 8.09 -12.32 -7.34
N GLY A 67 8.76 -12.44 -6.20
CA GLY A 67 9.03 -13.75 -5.59
C GLY A 67 8.56 -14.00 -4.16
N ALA A 68 7.78 -13.11 -3.53
CA ALA A 68 7.30 -13.38 -2.17
C ALA A 68 6.08 -14.30 -2.19
N GLY A 69 6.16 -15.43 -1.48
CA GLY A 69 5.01 -16.27 -1.16
C GLY A 69 4.48 -17.19 -2.27
N ARG A 70 5.18 -17.32 -3.41
CA ARG A 70 4.80 -18.25 -4.49
C ARG A 70 5.55 -19.57 -4.37
N ASP A 71 4.83 -20.68 -4.48
CA ASP A 71 5.41 -22.02 -4.61
C ASP A 71 5.86 -22.23 -6.06
N ARG A 72 7.07 -21.76 -6.37
CA ARG A 72 7.66 -21.87 -7.72
C ARG A 72 7.88 -23.34 -8.07
N ARG A 73 7.57 -23.72 -9.31
CA ARG A 73 7.69 -25.11 -9.81
C ARG A 73 8.75 -25.19 -10.92
N PRO A 74 10.05 -25.15 -10.56
CA PRO A 74 11.12 -25.02 -11.53
C PRO A 74 11.28 -26.26 -12.41
N VAL A 75 11.58 -26.04 -13.68
CA VAL A 75 11.92 -27.06 -14.68
C VAL A 75 13.39 -26.88 -15.05
N LEU A 76 14.19 -27.93 -14.93
CA LEU A 76 15.53 -27.93 -15.53
C LEU A 76 15.40 -28.27 -17.01
N VAL A 77 15.84 -27.35 -17.86
CA VAL A 77 15.78 -27.45 -19.32
C VAL A 77 17.18 -27.68 -19.86
N PHE A 78 17.39 -28.76 -20.60
CA PHE A 78 18.72 -29.14 -21.10
C PHE A 78 18.84 -28.85 -22.60
N PRO A 79 19.71 -27.93 -23.04
CA PRO A 79 19.85 -27.61 -24.45
C PRO A 79 20.46 -28.75 -25.27
N GLY A 80 20.17 -28.73 -26.58
CA GLY A 80 20.80 -29.60 -27.57
C GLY A 80 22.18 -29.10 -28.00
N GLN A 81 22.57 -29.42 -29.24
CA GLN A 81 23.83 -28.92 -29.81
C GLN A 81 23.72 -27.43 -30.15
N GLY A 82 24.76 -26.65 -29.85
CA GLY A 82 24.89 -25.22 -30.19
C GLY A 82 25.25 -24.32 -29.01
N SER A 83 25.07 -24.80 -27.77
CA SER A 83 25.44 -24.06 -26.55
C SER A 83 26.93 -24.12 -26.23
N GLN A 84 27.66 -25.10 -26.76
CA GLN A 84 29.07 -25.32 -26.46
C GLN A 84 29.98 -24.16 -26.88
N TRP A 85 31.12 -24.06 -26.19
CA TRP A 85 32.23 -23.18 -26.52
C TRP A 85 33.53 -23.69 -25.90
N ALA A 86 34.66 -23.26 -26.43
CA ALA A 86 35.97 -23.72 -26.01
C ALA A 86 36.32 -23.13 -24.64
N GLY A 87 36.69 -23.97 -23.66
CA GLY A 87 36.88 -23.53 -22.27
C GLY A 87 35.63 -23.59 -21.38
N MET A 88 34.50 -24.08 -21.90
CA MET A 88 33.26 -24.16 -21.11
C MET A 88 33.45 -24.99 -19.82
N GLY A 89 33.12 -24.40 -18.68
CA GLY A 89 33.22 -25.05 -17.37
C GLY A 89 34.65 -25.27 -16.85
N ALA A 90 35.69 -24.84 -17.57
CA ALA A 90 37.08 -25.04 -17.16
C ALA A 90 37.40 -24.34 -15.83
N GLU A 91 36.96 -23.10 -15.65
CA GLU A 91 37.16 -22.35 -14.39
C GLU A 91 36.40 -22.98 -13.21
N LEU A 92 35.25 -23.60 -13.46
CA LEU A 92 34.45 -24.24 -12.41
C LEU A 92 35.09 -25.51 -11.86
N LEU A 93 35.96 -26.17 -12.64
CA LEU A 93 36.74 -27.31 -12.16
C LEU A 93 37.62 -26.94 -10.97
N ASP A 94 38.12 -25.69 -10.94
CA ASP A 94 39.04 -25.22 -9.91
C ASP A 94 38.30 -24.55 -8.74
N ALA A 95 37.14 -23.94 -9.00
CA ALA A 95 36.47 -23.05 -8.06
C ALA A 95 35.15 -23.57 -7.48
N GLU A 96 34.51 -24.58 -8.08
CA GLU A 96 33.23 -25.14 -7.61
C GLU A 96 33.34 -26.65 -7.37
N PRO A 97 33.58 -27.09 -6.12
CA PRO A 97 33.80 -28.49 -5.78
C PRO A 97 32.65 -29.44 -6.19
N VAL A 98 31.40 -28.97 -6.16
CA VAL A 98 30.25 -29.79 -6.57
C VAL A 98 30.29 -30.06 -8.07
N PHE A 99 30.61 -29.03 -8.86
CA PHE A 99 30.78 -29.14 -10.31
C PHE A 99 31.94 -30.09 -10.63
N ALA A 100 33.12 -29.86 -10.04
CA ALA A 100 34.31 -30.67 -10.28
C ALA A 100 34.09 -32.15 -9.94
N GLY A 101 33.48 -32.44 -8.79
CA GLY A 101 33.18 -33.81 -8.37
C GLY A 101 32.20 -34.51 -9.31
N ARG A 102 31.15 -33.82 -9.76
CA ARG A 102 30.19 -34.40 -10.70
C ARG A 102 30.79 -34.59 -12.10
N LEU A 103 31.60 -33.64 -12.57
CA LEU A 103 32.28 -33.77 -13.85
C LEU A 103 33.26 -34.96 -13.87
N ALA A 104 34.00 -35.17 -12.78
CA ALA A 104 34.89 -36.32 -12.65
C ALA A 104 34.13 -37.65 -12.73
N ALA A 105 32.95 -37.74 -12.11
CA ALA A 105 32.09 -38.92 -12.24
C ALA A 105 31.58 -39.12 -13.69
N CYS A 106 31.27 -38.03 -14.40
CA CYS A 106 30.92 -38.10 -15.83
C CYS A 106 32.10 -38.58 -16.68
N GLU A 107 33.32 -38.12 -16.40
CA GLU A 107 34.54 -38.56 -17.08
C GLU A 107 34.79 -40.06 -16.86
N GLU A 108 34.68 -40.53 -15.63
CA GLU A 108 34.79 -41.96 -15.30
C GLU A 108 33.74 -42.80 -16.06
N ALA A 109 32.50 -42.32 -16.13
CA ALA A 109 31.41 -42.99 -16.84
C ALA A 109 31.61 -43.01 -18.37
N LEU A 110 32.27 -41.99 -18.94
CA LEU A 110 32.57 -41.90 -20.37
C LEU A 110 33.78 -42.73 -20.78
N ALA A 111 34.75 -42.93 -19.89
CA ALA A 111 36.03 -43.58 -20.17
C ALA A 111 35.95 -44.92 -20.94
N PRO A 112 34.94 -45.81 -20.74
CA PRO A 112 34.83 -47.04 -21.52
C PRO A 112 34.51 -46.84 -23.02
N TYR A 113 34.01 -45.66 -23.39
CA TYR A 113 33.46 -45.40 -24.72
C TYR A 113 34.27 -44.39 -25.53
N VAL A 114 35.19 -43.64 -24.90
CA VAL A 114 36.00 -42.59 -25.53
C VAL A 114 37.49 -42.84 -25.37
N ASP A 115 38.29 -42.31 -26.29
CA ASP A 115 39.76 -42.41 -26.29
C ASP A 115 40.45 -41.10 -25.84
N TRP A 116 39.68 -40.15 -25.29
CA TRP A 116 40.12 -38.82 -24.87
C TRP A 116 39.70 -38.51 -23.42
N SER A 117 40.40 -37.56 -22.78
CA SER A 117 40.05 -37.06 -21.45
C SER A 117 39.08 -35.89 -21.55
N LEU A 118 37.98 -35.95 -20.81
CA LEU A 118 36.99 -34.88 -20.73
C LEU A 118 37.60 -33.62 -20.13
N THR A 119 38.33 -33.77 -19.03
CA THR A 119 39.02 -32.64 -18.41
C THR A 119 39.99 -31.96 -19.39
N ALA A 120 40.77 -32.74 -20.14
CA ALA A 120 41.71 -32.19 -21.13
C ALA A 120 41.00 -31.43 -22.26
N VAL A 121 39.86 -31.94 -22.74
CA VAL A 121 39.02 -31.27 -23.75
C VAL A 121 38.49 -29.93 -23.24
N LEU A 122 37.97 -29.88 -22.01
CA LEU A 122 37.43 -28.64 -21.44
C LEU A 122 38.53 -27.62 -21.14
N ARG A 123 39.71 -28.05 -20.68
CA ARG A 123 40.87 -27.19 -20.44
C ARG A 123 41.61 -26.76 -21.71
N GLN A 124 41.27 -27.37 -22.85
CA GLN A 124 41.93 -27.16 -24.13
C GLN A 124 43.42 -27.52 -24.08
N ASP A 125 43.76 -28.60 -23.39
CA ASP A 125 45.13 -29.08 -23.27
C ASP A 125 45.70 -29.46 -24.65
N GLU A 126 47.02 -29.34 -24.81
CA GLU A 126 47.69 -29.74 -26.03
C GLU A 126 47.46 -31.24 -26.32
N GLY A 127 46.99 -31.54 -27.53
CA GLY A 127 46.67 -32.91 -27.97
C GLY A 127 45.25 -33.37 -27.65
N ALA A 128 44.44 -32.59 -26.92
CA ALA A 128 43.02 -32.88 -26.76
C ALA A 128 42.28 -32.71 -28.11
N PRO A 129 41.29 -33.56 -28.43
CA PRO A 129 40.53 -33.42 -29.65
C PRO A 129 39.66 -32.15 -29.63
N ALA A 130 39.43 -31.58 -30.82
CA ALA A 130 38.64 -30.36 -30.97
C ALA A 130 37.14 -30.59 -30.68
N LEU A 131 36.49 -29.55 -30.13
CA LEU A 131 35.05 -29.53 -29.81
C LEU A 131 34.13 -29.41 -31.04
N ASP A 132 34.66 -29.32 -32.26
CA ASP A 132 33.86 -29.33 -33.49
C ASP A 132 33.45 -30.76 -33.91
N ARG A 133 34.18 -31.77 -33.45
CA ARG A 133 33.85 -33.19 -33.60
C ARG A 133 32.58 -33.55 -32.82
N VAL A 134 31.58 -34.09 -33.51
CA VAL A 134 30.30 -34.46 -32.87
C VAL A 134 30.46 -35.51 -31.76
N ASP A 135 31.39 -36.45 -31.93
CA ASP A 135 31.70 -37.50 -30.97
C ASP A 135 32.47 -37.01 -29.72
N VAL A 136 32.91 -35.75 -29.73
CA VAL A 136 33.52 -35.05 -28.59
C VAL A 136 32.54 -34.04 -27.98
N VAL A 137 31.88 -33.24 -28.82
CA VAL A 137 31.03 -32.14 -28.38
C VAL A 137 29.79 -32.59 -27.62
N GLN A 138 29.14 -33.68 -28.07
CA GLN A 138 27.92 -34.16 -27.42
C GLN A 138 28.21 -34.70 -26.02
N PRO A 139 29.20 -35.61 -25.82
CA PRO A 139 29.52 -36.08 -24.48
C PRO A 139 30.08 -34.98 -23.56
N ALA A 140 30.91 -34.06 -24.08
CA ALA A 140 31.43 -32.95 -23.29
C ALA A 140 30.32 -31.99 -22.82
N THR A 141 29.39 -31.63 -23.71
CA THR A 141 28.25 -30.77 -23.35
C THR A 141 27.34 -31.49 -22.36
N TRP A 142 27.06 -32.78 -22.56
CA TRP A 142 26.29 -33.59 -21.61
C TRP A 142 26.90 -33.57 -20.20
N ALA A 143 28.21 -33.78 -20.08
CA ALA A 143 28.87 -33.79 -18.78
C ALA A 143 28.79 -32.43 -18.07
N VAL A 144 28.97 -31.33 -18.80
CA VAL A 144 28.81 -29.96 -18.26
C VAL A 144 27.38 -29.71 -17.81
N MET A 145 26.38 -30.10 -18.61
CA MET A 145 24.96 -29.97 -18.25
C MET A 145 24.62 -30.75 -16.96
N VAL A 146 25.08 -32.00 -16.86
CA VAL A 146 24.87 -32.84 -15.67
C VAL A 146 25.56 -32.26 -14.44
N ALA A 147 26.78 -31.71 -14.59
CA ALA A 147 27.51 -31.08 -13.49
C ALA A 147 26.85 -29.76 -13.02
N LEU A 148 26.37 -28.93 -13.96
CA LEU A 148 25.64 -27.70 -13.62
C LEU A 148 24.31 -27.99 -12.90
N ALA A 149 23.62 -29.07 -13.27
CA ALA A 149 22.38 -29.46 -12.58
C ALA A 149 22.65 -29.78 -11.09
N GLU A 150 23.77 -30.42 -10.78
CA GLU A 150 24.17 -30.66 -9.39
C GLU A 150 24.53 -29.38 -8.64
N VAL A 151 25.15 -28.38 -9.30
CA VAL A 151 25.39 -27.05 -8.69
C VAL A 151 24.06 -26.39 -8.31
N TRP A 152 23.09 -26.37 -9.23
CA TRP A 152 21.75 -25.82 -8.93
C TRP A 152 21.10 -26.52 -7.74
N ARG A 153 21.16 -27.85 -7.68
CA ARG A 153 20.62 -28.65 -6.57
C ARG A 153 21.35 -28.41 -5.25
N ALA A 154 22.67 -28.26 -5.27
CA ALA A 154 23.48 -27.93 -4.10
C ALA A 154 23.12 -26.55 -3.53
N HIS A 155 22.66 -25.64 -4.38
CA HIS A 155 22.09 -24.35 -4.01
C HIS A 155 20.57 -24.40 -3.78
N GLY A 156 20.01 -25.57 -3.50
CA GLY A 156 18.65 -25.71 -3.00
C GLY A 156 17.55 -25.74 -4.07
N LEU A 157 17.89 -25.65 -5.36
CA LEU A 157 16.91 -25.83 -6.44
C LEU A 157 16.34 -27.25 -6.39
N ARG A 158 15.02 -27.36 -6.27
CA ARG A 158 14.29 -28.62 -6.33
C ARG A 158 13.45 -28.66 -7.62
N PRO A 159 13.97 -29.25 -8.71
CA PRO A 159 13.23 -29.32 -9.97
C PRO A 159 11.92 -30.10 -9.79
N ALA A 160 10.83 -29.51 -10.24
CA ALA A 160 9.52 -30.16 -10.35
C ALA A 160 9.41 -31.02 -11.63
N ALA A 161 10.27 -30.76 -12.62
CA ALA A 161 10.40 -31.57 -13.83
C ALA A 161 11.77 -31.37 -14.48
N VAL A 162 12.14 -32.30 -15.37
CA VAL A 162 13.22 -32.12 -16.35
C VAL A 162 12.66 -32.19 -17.76
N LEU A 163 13.26 -31.41 -18.66
CA LEU A 163 12.96 -31.39 -20.09
C LEU A 163 14.26 -31.23 -20.87
N GLY A 164 14.45 -31.92 -21.99
CA GLY A 164 15.64 -31.77 -22.82
C GLY A 164 15.31 -31.51 -24.29
N HIS A 165 16.18 -30.79 -24.98
CA HIS A 165 16.08 -30.56 -26.43
C HIS A 165 17.03 -31.50 -27.16
N SER A 166 16.50 -32.41 -27.99
CA SER A 166 17.33 -33.38 -28.73
C SER A 166 18.23 -34.18 -27.76
N GLN A 167 19.56 -34.17 -27.96
CA GLN A 167 20.55 -34.78 -27.06
C GLN A 167 20.49 -34.29 -25.61
N GLY A 168 19.92 -33.11 -25.36
CA GLY A 168 19.70 -32.60 -24.00
C GLY A 168 18.82 -33.53 -23.17
N GLU A 169 17.95 -34.34 -23.80
CA GLU A 169 17.17 -35.36 -23.08
C GLU A 169 18.03 -36.43 -22.42
N ILE A 170 19.25 -36.69 -22.91
CA ILE A 170 20.17 -37.64 -22.28
C ILE A 170 20.69 -37.08 -20.95
N ALA A 171 20.92 -35.76 -20.88
CA ALA A 171 21.26 -35.08 -19.62
C ALA A 171 20.06 -35.05 -18.68
N ALA A 172 18.86 -34.75 -19.19
CA ALA A 172 17.62 -34.82 -18.41
C ALA A 172 17.41 -36.20 -17.78
N ALA A 173 17.60 -37.28 -18.56
CA ALA A 173 17.46 -38.66 -18.08
C ALA A 173 18.49 -39.04 -17.02
N ALA A 174 19.73 -38.54 -17.14
CA ALA A 174 20.76 -38.74 -16.12
C ALA A 174 20.46 -37.97 -14.82
N VAL A 175 19.96 -36.73 -14.93
CA VAL A 175 19.69 -35.84 -13.79
C VAL A 175 18.44 -36.28 -13.03
N CYS A 176 17.38 -36.70 -13.73
CA CYS A 176 16.21 -37.25 -13.04
C CYS A 176 16.43 -38.64 -12.46
N GLY A 177 17.51 -39.32 -12.86
CA GLY A 177 17.83 -40.67 -12.42
C GLY A 177 17.12 -41.77 -13.21
N ALA A 178 16.45 -41.44 -14.32
CA ALA A 178 15.85 -42.44 -15.19
C ALA A 178 16.90 -43.31 -15.90
N LEU A 179 18.09 -42.75 -16.15
CA LEU A 179 19.29 -43.52 -16.51
C LEU A 179 20.35 -43.40 -15.41
N SER A 180 21.14 -44.47 -15.23
CA SER A 180 22.39 -44.34 -14.45
C SER A 180 23.37 -43.43 -15.18
N LEU A 181 24.36 -42.88 -14.46
CA LEU A 181 25.38 -42.07 -15.10
C LEU A 181 26.16 -42.86 -16.18
N ALA A 182 26.42 -44.14 -15.91
CA ALA A 182 27.07 -45.05 -16.85
C ALA A 182 26.21 -45.33 -18.10
N ASP A 183 24.89 -45.55 -17.93
CA ASP A 183 23.99 -45.76 -19.06
C ASP A 183 23.82 -44.48 -19.90
N ALA A 184 23.66 -43.33 -19.26
CA ALA A 184 23.58 -42.05 -19.97
C ALA A 184 24.89 -41.71 -20.71
N ALA A 185 26.05 -42.00 -20.10
CA ALA A 185 27.36 -41.88 -20.74
C ALA A 185 27.48 -42.79 -21.97
N LYS A 186 27.02 -44.05 -21.85
CA LYS A 186 26.93 -44.99 -22.97
C LYS A 186 26.06 -44.43 -24.10
N VAL A 187 24.87 -43.93 -23.76
CA VAL A 187 23.93 -43.36 -24.74
C VAL A 187 24.54 -42.18 -25.47
N VAL A 188 25.09 -41.18 -24.76
CA VAL A 188 25.64 -39.99 -25.41
C VAL A 188 26.89 -40.29 -26.24
N ALA A 189 27.78 -41.16 -25.77
CA ALA A 189 29.01 -41.50 -26.48
C ALA A 189 28.75 -42.35 -27.74
N LEU A 190 27.94 -43.40 -27.63
CA LEU A 190 27.69 -44.29 -28.77
C LEU A 190 26.76 -43.63 -29.80
N ARG A 191 25.80 -42.81 -29.36
CA ARG A 191 24.98 -41.99 -30.28
C ARG A 191 25.84 -41.04 -31.09
N SER A 192 26.73 -40.30 -30.43
CA SER A 192 27.56 -39.29 -31.11
C SER A 192 28.57 -39.93 -32.06
N GLN A 193 29.14 -41.09 -31.71
CA GLN A 193 29.99 -41.88 -32.60
C GLN A 193 29.24 -42.43 -33.82
N ALA A 194 28.00 -42.90 -33.65
CA ALA A 194 27.18 -43.35 -34.77
C ALA A 194 26.88 -42.21 -35.75
N ILE A 195 26.56 -41.01 -35.23
CA ILE A 195 26.38 -39.81 -36.04
C ILE A 195 27.67 -39.48 -36.81
N ALA A 196 28.81 -39.44 -36.12
CA ALA A 196 30.11 -39.12 -36.72
C ALA A 196 30.47 -40.08 -37.87
N ARG A 197 30.15 -41.37 -37.73
CA ARG A 197 30.52 -42.41 -38.70
C ARG A 197 29.59 -42.48 -39.91
N GLU A 198 28.28 -42.31 -39.71
CA GLU A 198 27.28 -42.66 -40.73
C GLU A 198 26.48 -41.46 -41.28
N LEU A 199 26.42 -40.35 -40.54
CA LEU A 199 25.58 -39.18 -40.87
C LEU A 199 26.37 -37.92 -41.19
N SER A 200 27.52 -37.69 -40.56
CA SER A 200 28.38 -36.53 -40.84
C SER A 200 28.76 -36.47 -42.32
N GLY A 201 28.75 -35.26 -42.88
CA GLY A 201 28.98 -34.97 -44.29
C GLY A 201 27.80 -35.24 -45.24
N HIS A 202 26.66 -35.75 -44.76
CA HIS A 202 25.55 -36.17 -45.62
C HIS A 202 24.33 -35.24 -45.58
N GLY A 203 24.34 -34.15 -44.81
CA GLY A 203 23.21 -33.21 -44.75
C GLY A 203 23.53 -31.96 -43.92
N GLY A 204 22.49 -31.25 -43.51
CA GLY A 204 22.66 -30.10 -42.63
C GLY A 204 21.35 -29.66 -41.97
N MET A 205 21.39 -28.48 -41.35
CA MET A 205 20.23 -27.87 -40.72
C MET A 205 20.18 -26.35 -40.92
N VAL A 206 18.98 -25.78 -41.01
CA VAL A 206 18.71 -24.34 -41.15
C VAL A 206 17.72 -23.92 -40.06
N ALA A 207 18.09 -22.92 -39.25
CA ALA A 207 17.18 -22.26 -38.34
C ALA A 207 16.39 -21.18 -39.09
N VAL A 208 15.06 -21.19 -38.96
CA VAL A 208 14.12 -20.28 -39.63
C VAL A 208 13.34 -19.51 -38.56
N SER A 209 13.29 -18.18 -38.69
CA SER A 209 12.57 -17.29 -37.77
C SER A 209 11.15 -17.07 -38.30
N ALA A 210 10.33 -18.12 -38.27
CA ALA A 210 8.93 -18.10 -38.69
C ALA A 210 8.11 -19.15 -37.90
N PRO A 211 6.77 -18.98 -37.80
CA PRO A 211 5.88 -19.99 -37.22
C PRO A 211 5.95 -21.35 -37.92
N HIS A 212 5.63 -22.42 -37.19
CA HIS A 212 5.68 -23.79 -37.71
C HIS A 212 4.88 -23.97 -39.01
N ASP A 213 3.66 -23.44 -39.07
CA ASP A 213 2.77 -23.59 -40.23
C ASP A 213 3.32 -22.88 -41.47
N GLU A 214 3.96 -21.71 -41.31
CA GLU A 214 4.60 -20.98 -42.40
C GLU A 214 5.84 -21.73 -42.91
N VAL A 215 6.64 -22.28 -41.99
CA VAL A 215 7.78 -23.13 -42.36
C VAL A 215 7.30 -24.39 -43.08
N ALA A 216 6.26 -25.06 -42.57
CA ALA A 216 5.68 -26.24 -43.22
C ALA A 216 5.19 -25.92 -44.64
N ALA A 217 4.54 -24.76 -44.84
CA ALA A 217 4.12 -24.30 -46.16
C ALA A 217 5.31 -24.14 -47.12
N LEU A 218 6.44 -23.56 -46.66
CA LEU A 218 7.67 -23.43 -47.44
C LEU A 218 8.31 -24.77 -47.83
N LEU A 219 8.06 -25.84 -47.08
CA LEU A 219 8.62 -27.17 -47.33
C LEU A 219 7.75 -28.03 -48.26
N THR A 220 6.50 -27.65 -48.54
CA THR A 220 5.51 -28.47 -49.28
C THR A 220 6.07 -29.01 -50.61
N ASP A 221 6.82 -28.18 -51.34
CA ASP A 221 7.38 -28.52 -52.66
C ASP A 221 8.87 -28.93 -52.60
N LEU A 222 9.45 -29.05 -51.40
CA LEU A 222 10.86 -29.40 -51.21
C LEU A 222 10.99 -30.86 -50.75
N SER A 223 11.60 -31.70 -51.59
CA SER A 223 11.96 -33.07 -51.22
C SER A 223 13.24 -33.11 -50.39
N GLY A 224 13.36 -34.09 -49.49
CA GLY A 224 14.61 -34.36 -48.76
C GLY A 224 14.86 -33.46 -47.55
N VAL A 225 13.92 -32.59 -47.18
CA VAL A 225 13.98 -31.73 -45.99
C VAL A 225 12.71 -31.85 -45.15
N CYS A 226 12.84 -31.69 -43.83
CA CYS A 226 11.71 -31.71 -42.90
C CYS A 226 11.97 -30.83 -41.68
N VAL A 227 10.89 -30.46 -40.98
CA VAL A 227 11.01 -29.75 -39.69
C VAL A 227 11.65 -30.67 -38.66
N ALA A 228 12.83 -30.29 -38.21
CA ALA A 228 13.64 -30.97 -37.22
C ALA A 228 13.25 -30.59 -35.78
N ALA A 229 12.92 -29.32 -35.57
CA ALA A 229 12.55 -28.81 -34.25
C ALA A 229 11.60 -27.61 -34.37
N VAL A 230 10.66 -27.51 -33.43
CA VAL A 230 9.84 -26.32 -33.20
C VAL A 230 10.25 -25.76 -31.84
N ASN A 231 11.10 -24.72 -31.85
CA ASN A 231 11.78 -24.19 -30.66
C ASN A 231 10.97 -23.11 -29.93
N GLY A 232 10.03 -22.47 -30.62
CA GLY A 232 9.15 -21.44 -30.08
C GLY A 232 8.10 -21.01 -31.12
N PRO A 233 7.17 -20.11 -30.76
CA PRO A 233 6.05 -19.70 -31.63
C PRO A 233 6.47 -19.14 -33.00
N SER A 234 7.68 -18.60 -33.10
CA SER A 234 8.26 -18.00 -34.30
C SER A 234 9.66 -18.56 -34.63
N SER A 235 9.99 -19.76 -34.13
CA SER A 235 11.32 -20.35 -34.28
C SER A 235 11.24 -21.84 -34.57
N ALA A 236 11.70 -22.23 -35.77
CA ALA A 236 11.81 -23.62 -36.18
C ALA A 236 13.18 -23.94 -36.77
N VAL A 237 13.53 -25.22 -36.82
CA VAL A 237 14.73 -25.73 -37.49
C VAL A 237 14.31 -26.75 -38.53
N VAL A 238 14.84 -26.61 -39.74
CA VAL A 238 14.68 -27.58 -40.84
C VAL A 238 15.97 -28.36 -40.99
N SER A 239 15.88 -29.65 -41.24
CA SER A 239 17.04 -30.52 -41.52
C SER A 239 16.81 -31.34 -42.78
N GLY A 240 17.90 -31.76 -43.42
CA GLY A 240 17.83 -32.62 -44.59
C GLY A 240 18.99 -32.43 -45.56
N ASP A 241 18.70 -32.68 -46.83
CA ASP A 241 19.67 -32.60 -47.93
C ASP A 241 20.16 -31.17 -48.16
N ALA A 242 21.44 -31.02 -48.51
CA ALA A 242 22.07 -29.72 -48.72
C ALA A 242 21.34 -28.86 -49.77
N ASP A 243 20.97 -29.44 -50.91
CA ASP A 243 20.27 -28.76 -52.01
C ASP A 243 18.87 -28.26 -51.61
N GLY A 244 18.15 -29.05 -50.81
CA GLY A 244 16.85 -28.67 -50.28
C GLY A 244 16.95 -27.50 -49.30
N LEU A 245 17.98 -27.50 -48.44
CA LEU A 245 18.26 -26.41 -47.51
C LEU A 245 18.71 -25.12 -48.21
N ASP A 246 19.48 -25.22 -49.29
CA ASP A 246 19.84 -24.06 -50.13
C ASP A 246 18.61 -23.46 -50.81
N THR A 247 17.72 -24.30 -51.30
CA THR A 247 16.45 -23.86 -51.89
C THR A 247 15.56 -23.16 -50.86
N LEU A 248 15.48 -23.70 -49.63
CA LEU A 248 14.79 -23.08 -48.51
C LEU A 248 15.38 -21.70 -48.17
N LEU A 249 16.71 -21.59 -48.04
CA LEU A 249 17.38 -20.31 -47.73
C LEU A 249 17.05 -19.25 -48.78
N ALA A 250 17.11 -19.60 -50.07
CA ALA A 250 16.75 -18.70 -51.15
C ALA A 250 15.25 -18.31 -51.12
N ALA A 251 14.36 -19.23 -50.73
CA ALA A 251 12.93 -18.95 -50.56
C ALA A 251 12.67 -17.99 -49.41
N CYS A 252 13.32 -18.21 -48.25
CA CYS A 252 13.24 -17.33 -47.10
C CYS A 252 13.75 -15.92 -47.44
N GLU A 253 14.88 -15.80 -48.15
CA GLU A 253 15.42 -14.51 -48.60
C GLU A 253 14.43 -13.74 -49.48
N ARG A 254 13.80 -14.42 -50.46
CA ARG A 254 12.78 -13.81 -51.33
C ARG A 254 11.55 -13.32 -50.57
N GLN A 255 11.18 -13.98 -49.47
CA GLN A 255 10.02 -13.65 -48.66
C GLN A 255 10.35 -12.73 -47.47
N GLY A 256 11.62 -12.32 -47.31
CA GLY A 256 12.05 -11.51 -46.18
C GLY A 256 12.06 -12.25 -44.84
N VAL A 257 12.03 -13.58 -44.85
CA VAL A 257 12.08 -14.43 -43.65
C VAL A 257 13.54 -14.67 -43.28
N ARG A 258 13.91 -14.43 -42.02
CA ARG A 258 15.27 -14.65 -41.54
C ARG A 258 15.55 -16.15 -41.38
N ALA A 259 16.53 -16.66 -42.12
CA ALA A 259 17.01 -18.03 -42.01
C ALA A 259 18.54 -18.09 -41.97
N ARG A 260 19.11 -19.05 -41.22
CA ARG A 260 20.57 -19.25 -41.10
C ARG A 260 20.93 -20.73 -41.02
N ARG A 261 22.04 -21.13 -41.64
CA ARG A 261 22.63 -22.47 -41.43
C ARG A 261 23.05 -22.64 -39.97
N VAL A 262 22.77 -23.81 -39.41
CA VAL A 262 23.30 -24.26 -38.11
C VAL A 262 24.66 -24.90 -38.38
N PRO A 263 25.70 -24.67 -37.55
CA PRO A 263 27.04 -25.22 -37.77
C PRO A 263 27.08 -26.73 -37.43
N VAL A 264 26.44 -27.53 -38.26
CA VAL A 264 26.41 -28.99 -38.24
C VAL A 264 26.41 -29.52 -39.68
N ASP A 265 27.08 -30.65 -39.89
CA ASP A 265 27.26 -31.29 -41.19
C ASP A 265 26.42 -32.58 -41.34
N TYR A 266 25.41 -32.76 -40.49
CA TYR A 266 24.49 -33.89 -40.50
C TYR A 266 23.04 -33.41 -40.27
N ALA A 267 22.08 -34.19 -40.78
CA ALA A 267 20.65 -33.90 -40.67
C ALA A 267 19.96 -34.73 -39.58
N SER A 268 20.14 -34.38 -38.31
CA SER A 268 19.37 -34.99 -37.20
C SER A 268 17.89 -34.63 -37.28
N HIS A 269 17.02 -35.49 -36.73
CA HIS A 269 15.56 -35.34 -36.74
C HIS A 269 14.95 -35.39 -38.15
N SER A 270 15.55 -36.23 -39.01
CA SER A 270 15.13 -36.45 -40.39
C SER A 270 15.29 -37.91 -40.80
N ALA A 271 14.81 -38.25 -41.99
CA ALA A 271 14.98 -39.57 -42.60
C ALA A 271 16.45 -40.02 -42.75
N HIS A 272 17.43 -39.10 -42.68
CA HIS A 272 18.85 -39.48 -42.67
C HIS A 272 19.20 -40.40 -41.50
N VAL A 273 18.52 -40.22 -40.36
CA VAL A 273 18.73 -41.02 -39.15
C VAL A 273 18.26 -42.47 -39.33
N ASP A 274 17.41 -42.76 -40.32
CA ASP A 274 16.95 -44.14 -40.59
C ASP A 274 18.12 -45.09 -40.95
N ARG A 275 19.29 -44.56 -41.35
CA ARG A 275 20.54 -45.33 -41.50
C ARG A 275 20.99 -45.99 -40.19
N LEU A 276 20.68 -45.37 -39.05
CA LEU A 276 21.04 -45.82 -37.72
C LEU A 276 19.98 -46.71 -37.06
N ALA A 277 18.90 -47.07 -37.77
CA ALA A 277 17.74 -47.76 -37.20
C ALA A 277 18.09 -49.12 -36.58
N GLU A 278 19.10 -49.82 -37.11
CA GLU A 278 19.59 -51.08 -36.55
C GLU A 278 20.83 -50.88 -35.66
N SER A 279 21.79 -50.07 -36.11
CA SER A 279 23.10 -49.95 -35.44
C SER A 279 23.03 -49.24 -34.09
N LEU A 280 22.22 -48.19 -33.97
CA LEU A 280 22.13 -47.42 -32.72
C LEU A 280 21.43 -48.22 -31.61
N PRO A 281 20.23 -48.81 -31.80
CA PRO A 281 19.61 -49.62 -30.76
C PRO A 281 20.48 -50.81 -30.33
N ALA A 282 21.16 -51.47 -31.27
CA ALA A 282 22.07 -52.57 -30.96
C ALA A 282 23.28 -52.12 -30.13
N ALA A 283 23.86 -50.95 -30.42
CA ALA A 283 24.96 -50.38 -29.63
C ALA A 283 24.53 -50.03 -28.19
N LEU A 284 23.25 -49.68 -28.00
CA LEU A 284 22.67 -49.33 -26.71
C LEU A 284 22.10 -50.53 -25.94
N ASP A 285 22.30 -51.76 -26.42
CA ASP A 285 21.85 -52.96 -25.71
C ASP A 285 22.37 -53.01 -24.28
N GLY A 286 21.53 -53.49 -23.34
CA GLY A 286 21.89 -53.63 -21.93
C GLY A 286 21.81 -52.36 -21.07
N ILE A 287 21.40 -51.20 -21.60
CA ILE A 287 21.01 -50.08 -20.73
C ILE A 287 19.78 -50.48 -19.88
N VAL A 288 19.67 -49.93 -18.67
CA VAL A 288 18.58 -50.25 -17.74
C VAL A 288 17.83 -48.98 -17.32
N PRO A 289 16.86 -48.52 -18.14
CA PRO A 289 16.01 -47.40 -17.78
C PRO A 289 15.11 -47.73 -16.60
N ARG A 290 14.84 -46.73 -15.76
CA ARG A 290 14.00 -46.84 -14.56
C ARG A 290 13.22 -45.57 -14.36
N ASP A 291 12.25 -45.58 -13.46
CA ASP A 291 11.65 -44.33 -13.02
C ASP A 291 12.63 -43.55 -12.14
N GLY A 292 12.76 -42.26 -12.46
CA GLY A 292 13.60 -41.32 -11.75
C GLY A 292 12.87 -40.62 -10.60
N ASP A 293 13.62 -39.90 -9.77
CA ASP A 293 13.08 -39.13 -8.64
C ASP A 293 12.46 -37.78 -9.07
N ILE A 294 12.70 -37.37 -10.33
CA ILE A 294 12.16 -36.13 -10.91
C ILE A 294 11.34 -36.49 -12.16
N PRO A 295 10.12 -35.97 -12.33
CA PRO A 295 9.32 -36.21 -13.53
C PRO A 295 10.05 -35.80 -14.82
N PHE A 296 10.00 -36.67 -15.83
CA PHE A 296 10.62 -36.46 -17.14
C PHE A 296 9.55 -36.06 -18.16
N PHE A 297 9.69 -34.88 -18.77
CA PHE A 297 8.83 -34.41 -19.85
C PHE A 297 9.56 -34.56 -21.18
N SER A 298 9.03 -35.41 -22.06
CA SER A 298 9.66 -35.71 -23.35
C SER A 298 9.27 -34.69 -24.41
N THR A 299 10.26 -34.16 -25.13
CA THR A 299 10.03 -33.32 -26.32
C THR A 299 9.78 -34.14 -27.59
N VAL A 300 9.95 -35.46 -27.53
CA VAL A 300 9.57 -36.38 -28.62
C VAL A 300 8.05 -36.55 -28.65
N THR A 301 7.44 -36.74 -27.47
CA THR A 301 5.98 -36.94 -27.33
C THR A 301 5.22 -35.69 -26.94
N ALA A 302 5.92 -34.63 -26.49
CA ALA A 302 5.33 -33.44 -25.87
C ALA A 302 4.42 -33.79 -24.67
N ASP A 303 4.83 -34.79 -23.88
CA ASP A 303 4.07 -35.27 -22.72
C ASP A 303 5.01 -35.87 -21.66
N TRP A 304 4.47 -36.10 -20.47
CA TRP A 304 5.12 -36.89 -19.41
C TRP A 304 5.45 -38.29 -19.92
N HIS A 305 6.70 -38.71 -19.73
CA HIS A 305 7.18 -40.01 -20.20
C HIS A 305 7.74 -40.82 -19.02
N PRO A 306 7.32 -42.09 -18.84
CA PRO A 306 7.88 -42.94 -17.80
C PRO A 306 9.36 -43.18 -18.06
N GLY A 307 10.17 -43.17 -17.00
CA GLY A 307 11.61 -43.31 -17.13
C GLY A 307 12.01 -44.72 -17.60
N THR A 308 11.21 -45.73 -17.24
CA THR A 308 11.36 -47.11 -17.74
C THR A 308 11.21 -47.23 -19.26
N GLY A 309 10.58 -46.25 -19.91
CA GLY A 309 10.40 -46.22 -21.36
C GLY A 309 11.56 -45.59 -22.13
N LEU A 310 12.61 -45.10 -21.46
CA LEU A 310 13.78 -44.46 -22.10
C LEU A 310 14.81 -45.51 -22.59
N ASP A 311 14.32 -46.52 -23.31
CA ASP A 311 15.10 -47.64 -23.83
C ASP A 311 15.88 -47.31 -25.11
N ALA A 312 16.61 -48.29 -25.64
CA ALA A 312 17.41 -48.14 -26.85
C ALA A 312 16.59 -47.67 -28.07
N SER A 313 15.32 -48.09 -28.17
CA SER A 313 14.40 -47.68 -29.24
C SER A 313 13.96 -46.23 -29.08
N TYR A 314 13.77 -45.79 -27.84
CA TYR A 314 13.50 -44.39 -27.51
C TYR A 314 14.64 -43.49 -27.98
N TRP A 315 15.89 -43.85 -27.73
CA TRP A 315 17.03 -43.01 -28.11
C TRP A 315 17.23 -42.88 -29.62
N HIS A 316 16.93 -43.93 -30.39
CA HIS A 316 16.83 -43.81 -31.85
C HIS A 316 15.68 -42.86 -32.24
N ARG A 317 14.49 -43.02 -31.65
CA ARG A 317 13.34 -42.14 -31.91
C ARG A 317 13.64 -40.68 -31.56
N ASN A 318 14.31 -40.42 -30.44
CA ASN A 318 14.73 -39.08 -30.01
C ASN A 318 15.70 -38.43 -31.02
N LEU A 319 16.54 -39.20 -31.71
CA LEU A 319 17.41 -38.67 -32.77
C LEU A 319 16.66 -38.50 -34.10
N ARG A 320 15.59 -39.25 -34.33
CA ARG A 320 14.88 -39.35 -35.61
C ARG A 320 13.66 -38.43 -35.72
N SER A 321 12.93 -38.22 -34.64
CA SER A 321 11.66 -37.51 -34.60
C SER A 321 11.84 -35.99 -34.41
N THR A 322 10.87 -35.21 -34.86
CA THR A 322 10.85 -33.74 -34.63
C THR A 322 10.85 -33.42 -33.14
N VAL A 323 11.68 -32.46 -32.72
CA VAL A 323 11.69 -31.94 -31.34
C VAL A 323 10.56 -30.93 -31.15
N ARG A 324 9.58 -31.25 -30.29
CA ARG A 324 8.36 -30.45 -30.02
C ARG A 324 8.53 -29.56 -28.79
N LEU A 325 9.54 -28.70 -28.79
CA LEU A 325 9.90 -27.88 -27.61
C LEU A 325 8.82 -26.84 -27.27
N GLU A 326 8.33 -26.07 -28.24
CA GLU A 326 7.30 -25.04 -28.00
C GLU A 326 6.05 -25.64 -27.35
N GLU A 327 5.56 -26.75 -27.90
CA GLU A 327 4.39 -27.46 -27.39
C GLU A 327 4.63 -28.00 -25.98
N SER A 328 5.83 -28.53 -25.71
CA SER A 328 6.21 -29.03 -24.39
C SER A 328 6.27 -27.91 -23.35
N LEU A 329 6.83 -26.75 -23.71
CA LEU A 329 6.89 -25.58 -22.83
C LEU A 329 5.50 -25.03 -22.55
N ARG A 330 4.65 -24.91 -23.57
CA ARG A 330 3.25 -24.50 -23.42
C ARG A 330 2.50 -25.42 -22.48
N ALA A 331 2.61 -26.74 -22.66
CA ALA A 331 1.98 -27.73 -21.80
C ALA A 331 2.44 -27.62 -20.34
N LEU A 332 3.74 -27.42 -20.10
CA LEU A 332 4.29 -27.23 -18.75
C LEU A 332 3.79 -25.93 -18.10
N VAL A 333 3.76 -24.82 -18.84
CA VAL A 333 3.22 -23.54 -18.37
C VAL A 333 1.75 -23.67 -17.98
N GLU A 334 0.93 -24.29 -18.83
CA GLU A 334 -0.50 -24.54 -18.58
C GLU A 334 -0.71 -25.43 -17.35
N GLN A 335 0.23 -26.34 -17.07
CA GLN A 335 0.24 -27.18 -15.88
C GLN A 335 0.80 -26.47 -14.63
N GLY A 336 1.14 -25.18 -14.72
CA GLY A 336 1.58 -24.35 -13.59
C GLY A 336 3.08 -24.37 -13.31
N HIS A 337 3.92 -24.78 -14.25
CA HIS A 337 5.36 -24.60 -14.17
C HIS A 337 5.74 -23.17 -14.59
N ASP A 338 6.48 -22.47 -13.74
CA ASP A 338 6.66 -21.02 -13.85
C ASP A 338 8.12 -20.54 -13.79
N VAL A 339 9.07 -21.47 -13.73
CA VAL A 339 10.50 -21.19 -13.75
C VAL A 339 11.17 -22.21 -14.64
N PHE A 340 11.90 -21.77 -15.66
CA PHE A 340 12.62 -22.63 -16.59
C PHE A 340 14.11 -22.29 -16.51
N VAL A 341 14.91 -23.21 -15.98
CA VAL A 341 16.36 -23.05 -15.83
C VAL A 341 17.05 -23.82 -16.94
N GLU A 342 17.55 -23.10 -17.94
CA GLU A 342 18.40 -23.65 -18.97
C GLU A 342 19.76 -24.06 -18.38
N CYS A 343 19.94 -25.36 -18.22
CA CYS A 343 21.09 -25.99 -17.62
C CYS A 343 22.11 -26.36 -18.69
N GLY A 344 22.99 -25.42 -19.03
CA GLY A 344 24.00 -25.62 -20.06
C GLY A 344 25.07 -24.52 -20.12
N PRO A 345 26.06 -24.68 -21.02
CA PRO A 345 27.22 -23.80 -21.14
C PRO A 345 26.91 -22.41 -21.73
N HIS A 346 25.76 -22.24 -22.37
CA HIS A 346 25.28 -20.96 -22.91
C HIS A 346 23.77 -21.02 -23.18
N PRO A 347 22.98 -19.98 -22.86
CA PRO A 347 21.55 -19.94 -23.18
C PRO A 347 21.30 -19.88 -24.69
N VAL A 348 20.71 -20.93 -25.24
CA VAL A 348 20.24 -21.03 -26.62
C VAL A 348 18.74 -21.31 -26.73
N LEU A 349 18.10 -21.73 -25.63
CA LEU A 349 16.66 -22.00 -25.56
C LEU A 349 15.88 -20.89 -24.86
N THR A 350 16.54 -20.07 -24.04
CA THR A 350 15.94 -19.00 -23.23
C THR A 350 15.00 -18.11 -24.04
N VAL A 351 15.39 -17.67 -25.24
CA VAL A 351 14.53 -16.85 -26.12
C VAL A 351 13.25 -17.60 -26.53
N GLY A 352 13.37 -18.88 -26.92
CA GLY A 352 12.21 -19.70 -27.28
C GLY A 352 11.27 -19.94 -26.09
N ILE A 353 11.82 -20.05 -24.88
CA ILE A 353 11.06 -20.14 -23.64
C ILE A 353 10.31 -18.84 -23.37
N GLU A 354 11.00 -17.70 -23.42
CA GLU A 354 10.42 -16.37 -23.22
C GLU A 354 9.29 -16.09 -24.22
N ASP A 355 9.51 -16.39 -25.51
CA ASP A 355 8.50 -16.22 -26.55
C ASP A 355 7.27 -17.10 -26.30
N THR A 356 7.46 -18.35 -25.85
CA THR A 356 6.36 -19.27 -25.52
C THR A 356 5.59 -18.77 -24.29
N VAL A 357 6.29 -18.34 -23.24
CA VAL A 357 5.68 -17.75 -22.04
C VAL A 357 4.88 -16.50 -22.39
N ALA A 358 5.45 -15.60 -23.19
CA ALA A 358 4.76 -14.39 -23.65
C ALA A 358 3.50 -14.72 -24.45
N ALA A 359 3.54 -15.73 -25.33
CA ALA A 359 2.39 -16.17 -26.12
C ALA A 359 1.25 -16.80 -25.27
N THR A 360 1.56 -17.33 -24.09
CA THR A 360 0.54 -17.85 -23.15
C THR A 360 0.02 -16.78 -22.18
N GLY A 361 0.70 -15.64 -22.06
CA GLY A 361 0.38 -14.60 -21.06
C GLY A 361 0.67 -15.01 -19.62
N ALA A 362 1.42 -16.11 -19.41
CA ALA A 362 1.78 -16.59 -18.08
C ALA A 362 2.88 -15.74 -17.44
N ASP A 363 2.88 -15.68 -16.11
CA ASP A 363 3.96 -15.06 -15.33
C ASP A 363 5.02 -16.11 -14.95
N ALA A 364 5.82 -16.47 -15.95
CA ALA A 364 6.93 -17.42 -15.83
C ALA A 364 8.26 -16.78 -16.25
N VAL A 365 9.37 -17.32 -15.78
CA VAL A 365 10.72 -16.79 -16.06
C VAL A 365 11.64 -17.83 -16.67
N ALA A 366 12.51 -17.40 -17.58
CA ALA A 366 13.58 -18.19 -18.16
C ALA A 366 14.94 -17.74 -17.60
N LEU A 367 15.77 -18.68 -17.18
CA LEU A 367 17.07 -18.44 -16.55
C LEU A 367 18.15 -19.27 -17.23
N GLY A 368 19.34 -18.71 -17.43
CA GLY A 368 20.49 -19.43 -17.97
C GLY A 368 21.53 -19.73 -16.89
N SER A 369 22.27 -20.84 -17.05
CA SER A 369 23.33 -21.23 -16.11
C SER A 369 24.65 -20.50 -16.38
N LEU A 370 25.24 -20.72 -17.56
CA LEU A 370 26.50 -20.10 -17.98
C LEU A 370 26.29 -19.28 -19.26
N ARG A 371 27.29 -18.47 -19.63
CA ARG A 371 27.32 -17.74 -20.89
C ARG A 371 28.64 -18.02 -21.61
N ARG A 372 28.60 -17.98 -22.95
CA ARG A 372 29.80 -18.08 -23.79
C ARG A 372 30.82 -17.02 -23.36
N ASP A 373 32.06 -17.45 -23.16
CA ASP A 373 33.19 -16.62 -22.70
C ASP A 373 32.99 -15.99 -21.30
N ASP A 374 32.02 -16.48 -20.52
CA ASP A 374 31.65 -16.02 -19.17
C ASP A 374 31.09 -17.22 -18.38
N GLY A 375 31.97 -18.18 -18.10
CA GLY A 375 31.63 -19.49 -17.52
C GLY A 375 32.14 -19.72 -16.10
N GLY A 376 32.64 -18.69 -15.43
CA GLY A 376 33.28 -18.79 -14.11
C GLY A 376 32.31 -18.70 -12.92
N PRO A 377 32.84 -18.72 -11.68
CA PRO A 377 32.04 -18.69 -10.44
C PRO A 377 31.14 -17.45 -10.33
N ALA A 378 31.62 -16.28 -10.75
CA ALA A 378 30.83 -15.05 -10.74
C ALA A 378 29.54 -15.19 -11.56
N ARG A 379 29.60 -15.88 -12.72
CA ARG A 379 28.44 -16.12 -13.55
C ARG A 379 27.42 -17.00 -12.87
N VAL A 380 27.87 -18.11 -12.28
CA VAL A 380 27.02 -19.03 -11.51
C VAL A 380 26.31 -18.28 -10.38
N LEU A 381 27.05 -17.46 -9.61
CA LEU A 381 26.46 -16.66 -8.53
C LEU A 381 25.40 -15.68 -9.03
N THR A 382 25.56 -15.12 -10.23
CA THR A 382 24.52 -14.23 -10.77
C THR A 382 23.35 -14.97 -11.41
N ALA A 383 23.54 -16.18 -11.94
CA ALA A 383 22.42 -17.05 -12.30
C ALA A 383 21.58 -17.41 -11.06
N LEU A 384 22.23 -17.78 -9.96
CA LEU A 384 21.59 -18.00 -8.66
C LEU A 384 20.91 -16.73 -8.14
N ALA A 385 21.54 -15.56 -8.31
CA ALA A 385 20.93 -14.28 -7.94
C ALA A 385 19.66 -14.00 -8.74
N ALA A 386 19.67 -14.27 -10.05
CA ALA A 386 18.50 -14.12 -10.91
C ALA A 386 17.36 -15.02 -10.43
N ALA A 387 17.66 -16.27 -10.08
CA ALA A 387 16.68 -17.17 -9.48
C ALA A 387 16.13 -16.64 -8.14
N ASP A 388 17.01 -16.17 -7.24
CA ASP A 388 16.62 -15.68 -5.91
C ASP A 388 15.71 -14.44 -5.98
N VAL A 389 15.99 -13.48 -6.88
CA VAL A 389 15.16 -12.27 -7.02
C VAL A 389 13.80 -12.55 -7.68
N GLU A 390 13.69 -13.62 -8.45
CA GLU A 390 12.44 -14.11 -9.04
C GLU A 390 11.62 -15.00 -8.09
N GLY A 391 12.13 -15.29 -6.89
CA GLY A 391 11.43 -16.02 -5.84
C GLY A 391 11.76 -17.50 -5.75
N VAL A 392 12.71 -17.99 -6.54
CA VAL A 392 13.20 -19.36 -6.41
C VAL A 392 13.94 -19.50 -5.08
N PRO A 393 13.66 -20.52 -4.26
CA PRO A 393 14.44 -20.76 -3.05
C PRO A 393 15.89 -21.10 -3.39
N VAL A 394 16.81 -20.18 -3.10
CA VAL A 394 18.26 -20.38 -3.28
C VAL A 394 18.94 -20.50 -1.93
N ASP A 395 19.66 -21.59 -1.69
CA ASP A 395 20.55 -21.73 -0.55
C ASP A 395 21.91 -21.08 -0.82
N TRP A 396 22.13 -19.91 -0.20
CA TRP A 396 23.39 -19.17 -0.31
C TRP A 396 24.51 -19.70 0.59
N ARG A 397 24.21 -20.61 1.53
CA ARG A 397 25.19 -21.09 2.53
C ARG A 397 26.47 -21.67 1.92
N PRO A 398 26.43 -22.48 0.83
CA PRO A 398 27.65 -22.97 0.20
C PRO A 398 28.57 -21.83 -0.27
N ALA A 399 27.98 -20.79 -0.90
CA ALA A 399 28.71 -19.64 -1.46
C ALA A 399 29.32 -18.72 -0.39
N VAL A 400 28.76 -18.70 0.83
CA VAL A 400 29.20 -17.79 1.93
C VAL A 400 29.80 -18.54 3.13
N SER A 401 30.17 -19.80 2.93
CA SER A 401 30.67 -20.71 3.98
C SER A 401 31.99 -20.26 4.61
N HIS A 402 32.78 -19.45 3.91
CA HIS A 402 34.07 -18.92 4.34
C HIS A 402 33.95 -17.63 5.19
N GLY A 403 32.74 -17.12 5.43
CA GLY A 403 32.47 -15.93 6.24
C GLY A 403 32.05 -16.24 7.68
N ALA A 404 32.37 -15.34 8.62
CA ALA A 404 31.86 -15.36 9.98
C ALA A 404 30.81 -14.24 10.19
N PRO A 405 29.76 -14.46 11.00
CA PRO A 405 28.73 -13.45 11.23
C PRO A 405 29.25 -12.13 11.82
N VAL A 406 28.74 -11.00 11.31
CA VAL A 406 29.04 -9.63 11.75
C VAL A 406 27.74 -8.86 12.05
N GLY A 407 27.86 -7.80 12.85
CA GLY A 407 26.74 -6.87 13.08
C GLY A 407 26.49 -6.03 11.82
N LEU A 408 25.24 -5.96 11.36
CA LEU A 408 24.84 -5.13 10.21
C LEU A 408 23.69 -4.20 10.61
N PRO A 409 23.47 -3.07 9.90
CA PRO A 409 22.34 -2.18 10.13
C PRO A 409 20.99 -2.90 10.15
N THR A 410 20.04 -2.34 10.89
CA THR A 410 18.65 -2.80 10.89
C THR A 410 17.95 -2.47 9.57
N TYR A 411 16.73 -2.97 9.40
CA TYR A 411 15.90 -2.63 8.24
C TYR A 411 15.66 -1.12 8.17
N ALA A 412 15.87 -0.53 6.98
CA ALA A 412 15.61 0.88 6.73
C ALA A 412 14.12 1.11 6.43
N PHE A 413 13.30 1.33 7.47
CA PHE A 413 11.88 1.66 7.32
C PHE A 413 11.65 2.95 6.51
N GLN A 414 10.65 2.92 5.63
CA GLN A 414 10.08 4.11 5.00
C GLN A 414 9.24 4.84 6.06
N ARG A 415 9.81 5.91 6.62
CA ARG A 415 9.20 6.66 7.72
C ARG A 415 8.20 7.66 7.15
N GLU A 416 6.95 7.25 7.06
CA GLU A 416 5.82 8.13 6.77
C GLU A 416 4.99 8.34 8.05
N ARG A 417 4.49 9.57 8.22
CA ARG A 417 3.70 9.96 9.39
C ARG A 417 2.24 9.59 9.14
N TYR A 418 1.83 8.43 9.65
CA TYR A 418 0.44 7.97 9.61
C TYR A 418 -0.31 8.30 10.91
N TRP A 419 -0.49 9.58 11.21
CA TRP A 419 -1.25 10.06 12.37
C TRP A 419 -2.62 10.57 11.91
N LEU A 420 -3.67 10.32 12.70
CA LEU A 420 -4.98 10.94 12.50
C LEU A 420 -4.91 12.38 13.02
N GLU A 421 -4.92 13.36 12.12
CA GLU A 421 -5.02 14.77 12.49
C GLU A 421 -6.51 15.12 12.64
N ALA A 422 -6.89 15.70 13.78
CA ALA A 422 -8.27 16.11 14.01
C ALA A 422 -8.58 17.33 13.14
N ASP A 423 -9.62 17.24 12.31
CA ASP A 423 -10.10 18.33 11.47
C ASP A 423 -10.73 19.43 12.36
N THR A 424 -9.96 20.47 12.67
CA THR A 424 -10.40 21.62 13.49
C THR A 424 -11.22 22.65 12.70
N ALA A 425 -11.54 22.37 11.42
CA ALA A 425 -12.02 23.39 10.49
C ALA A 425 -13.52 23.73 10.57
N GLN A 426 -14.36 22.91 11.24
CA GLN A 426 -15.74 23.29 11.57
C GLN A 426 -16.13 22.63 12.91
N GLY A 427 -15.84 23.30 14.02
CA GLY A 427 -16.33 22.91 15.34
C GLY A 427 -17.85 22.77 15.37
N ASP A 428 -18.37 22.05 16.37
CA ASP A 428 -19.81 22.02 16.61
C ASP A 428 -20.33 23.46 16.85
N PRO A 429 -21.34 23.96 16.11
CA PRO A 429 -21.88 25.31 16.32
C PRO A 429 -22.47 25.50 17.72
N ALA A 430 -22.86 24.41 18.40
CA ALA A 430 -23.29 24.46 19.80
C ALA A 430 -22.12 24.40 20.79
N GLY A 431 -20.89 24.07 20.36
CA GLY A 431 -19.71 23.99 21.22
C GLY A 431 -19.59 22.71 22.06
N LEU A 432 -20.41 21.68 21.80
CA LEU A 432 -20.36 20.38 22.47
C LEU A 432 -19.91 19.29 21.49
N GLU A 433 -18.60 19.21 21.31
CA GLU A 433 -17.95 18.36 20.30
C GLU A 433 -18.10 16.85 20.56
N SER A 434 -18.25 16.46 21.83
CA SER A 434 -18.22 15.06 22.24
C SER A 434 -19.23 14.76 23.33
N ALA A 435 -19.78 13.54 23.29
CA ALA A 435 -20.65 12.98 24.30
C ALA A 435 -20.21 11.55 24.61
N VAL A 436 -19.91 11.26 25.87
CA VAL A 436 -19.55 9.93 26.35
C VAL A 436 -20.58 9.49 27.37
N ARG A 437 -21.35 8.45 27.02
CA ARG A 437 -22.21 7.75 27.97
C ARG A 437 -21.36 6.90 28.90
N LEU A 438 -21.53 7.09 30.20
CA LEU A 438 -20.86 6.32 31.22
C LEU A 438 -21.60 5.00 31.45
N ALA A 439 -20.87 3.95 31.83
CA ALA A 439 -21.42 2.61 32.02
C ALA A 439 -22.45 2.53 33.16
N ASP A 440 -22.37 3.44 34.13
CA ASP A 440 -23.30 3.58 35.25
C ASP A 440 -24.60 4.32 34.87
N GLY A 441 -24.73 4.73 33.61
CA GLY A 441 -25.87 5.46 33.08
C GLY A 441 -25.70 6.98 33.10
N GLY A 442 -24.64 7.53 33.69
CA GLY A 442 -24.31 8.95 33.57
C GLY A 442 -23.85 9.35 32.15
N ALA A 443 -23.56 10.62 31.96
CA ALA A 443 -22.96 11.10 30.71
C ALA A 443 -22.02 12.28 30.96
N VAL A 444 -20.97 12.39 30.14
CA VAL A 444 -20.09 13.56 30.08
C VAL A 444 -20.10 14.08 28.65
N LEU A 445 -20.50 15.33 28.49
CA LEU A 445 -20.41 16.05 27.23
C LEU A 445 -19.31 17.11 27.38
N SER A 446 -18.47 17.24 26.37
CA SER A 446 -17.36 18.19 26.38
C SER A 446 -17.12 18.82 25.01
N GLY A 447 -16.63 20.05 25.04
CA GLY A 447 -16.21 20.78 23.85
C GLY A 447 -15.61 22.12 24.20
N SER A 448 -15.44 22.97 23.20
CA SER A 448 -14.85 24.29 23.35
C SER A 448 -15.64 25.38 22.63
N LEU A 449 -15.58 26.59 23.18
CA LEU A 449 -16.13 27.80 22.58
C LEU A 449 -15.03 28.82 22.31
N SER A 450 -15.07 29.43 21.14
CA SER A 450 -14.36 30.67 20.83
C SER A 450 -15.16 31.50 19.84
N LEU A 451 -14.95 32.82 19.81
CA LEU A 451 -15.62 33.67 18.82
C LEU A 451 -15.20 33.32 17.39
N ALA A 452 -14.00 32.73 17.21
CA ALA A 452 -13.52 32.28 15.91
C ALA A 452 -14.26 31.02 15.41
N ALA A 453 -14.52 30.05 16.31
CA ALA A 453 -15.20 28.81 15.97
C ALA A 453 -16.73 28.94 15.96
N GLN A 454 -17.30 29.81 16.80
CA GLN A 454 -18.73 30.09 16.89
C GLN A 454 -19.01 31.60 16.82
N PRO A 455 -18.97 32.23 15.62
CA PRO A 455 -19.13 33.67 15.46
C PRO A 455 -20.46 34.22 15.99
N TRP A 456 -21.51 33.40 16.06
CA TRP A 456 -22.81 33.80 16.58
C TRP A 456 -22.78 34.19 18.06
N LEU A 457 -21.76 33.79 18.83
CA LEU A 457 -21.62 34.18 20.24
C LEU A 457 -21.26 35.66 20.39
N ASP A 458 -20.54 36.25 19.43
CA ASP A 458 -20.22 37.68 19.44
C ASP A 458 -21.48 38.55 19.20
N ALA A 459 -22.53 37.94 18.63
CA ALA A 459 -23.81 38.59 18.38
C ALA A 459 -24.72 38.69 19.61
N HIS A 460 -24.30 38.14 20.76
CA HIS A 460 -24.95 38.29 22.06
C HIS A 460 -23.98 38.94 23.06
N ARG A 461 -24.07 40.27 23.19
CA ARG A 461 -23.25 41.01 24.15
C ARG A 461 -24.11 41.63 25.24
N THR A 462 -23.74 41.37 26.50
CA THR A 462 -24.35 42.01 27.67
C THR A 462 -23.33 42.95 28.30
N HIS A 463 -23.67 44.23 28.37
CA HIS A 463 -22.78 45.32 28.80
C HIS A 463 -21.41 45.29 28.11
N GLY A 464 -21.41 44.96 26.81
CA GLY A 464 -20.20 44.90 25.99
C GLY A 464 -19.36 43.63 26.12
N ALA A 465 -19.73 42.64 26.94
CA ALA A 465 -19.05 41.35 27.01
C ALA A 465 -19.82 40.26 26.24
N ALA A 466 -19.13 39.39 25.49
CA ALA A 466 -19.74 38.25 24.82
C ALA A 466 -20.15 37.19 25.85
N VAL A 467 -21.44 36.88 25.92
CA VAL A 467 -22.03 35.97 26.91
C VAL A 467 -22.74 34.83 26.20
N VAL A 468 -22.50 33.58 26.61
CA VAL A 468 -23.31 32.46 26.15
C VAL A 468 -24.74 32.67 26.67
N PRO A 469 -25.76 32.78 25.79
CA PRO A 469 -27.12 33.00 26.25
C PRO A 469 -27.63 31.78 27.03
N ALA A 470 -28.44 31.99 28.06
CA ALA A 470 -29.05 30.91 28.83
C ALA A 470 -29.93 29.97 27.97
N THR A 471 -30.36 30.40 26.79
CA THR A 471 -31.04 29.55 25.79
C THR A 471 -30.11 28.54 25.13
N ALA A 472 -28.79 28.77 25.09
CA ALA A 472 -27.80 27.77 24.70
C ALA A 472 -27.56 26.73 25.80
N LEU A 473 -27.57 27.14 27.08
CA LEU A 473 -27.55 26.19 28.21
C LEU A 473 -28.77 25.25 28.17
N LEU A 474 -29.92 25.78 27.74
CA LEU A 474 -31.12 24.97 27.52
C LEU A 474 -30.92 23.94 26.41
N ASP A 475 -30.36 24.34 25.26
CA ASP A 475 -30.05 23.43 24.15
C ASP A 475 -29.09 22.31 24.60
N TRP A 476 -28.04 22.65 25.36
CA TRP A 476 -27.11 21.68 25.94
C TRP A 476 -27.79 20.71 26.91
N ALA A 477 -28.69 21.21 27.75
CA ALA A 477 -29.45 20.37 28.67
C ALA A 477 -30.38 19.41 27.93
N VAL A 478 -31.02 19.84 26.84
CA VAL A 478 -31.84 18.96 25.98
C VAL A 478 -30.96 17.89 25.34
N ARG A 479 -29.79 18.28 24.82
CA ARG A 479 -28.83 17.31 24.26
C ARG A 479 -28.40 16.28 25.30
N ALA A 480 -28.10 16.70 26.52
CA ALA A 480 -27.77 15.80 27.63
C ALA A 480 -28.94 14.86 27.98
N GLY A 481 -30.18 15.36 27.91
CA GLY A 481 -31.40 14.56 28.02
C GLY A 481 -31.48 13.47 26.96
N ASP A 482 -31.24 13.80 25.68
CA ASP A 482 -31.25 12.83 24.59
C ASP A 482 -30.19 11.72 24.78
N GLU A 483 -28.98 12.08 25.19
CA GLU A 483 -27.89 11.11 25.43
C GLU A 483 -28.19 10.17 26.60
N THR A 484 -29.04 10.59 27.54
CA THR A 484 -29.39 9.83 28.75
C THR A 484 -30.80 9.24 28.73
N GLY A 485 -31.59 9.52 27.70
CA GLY A 485 -32.99 9.09 27.59
C GLY A 485 -33.94 9.81 28.56
N LEU A 486 -33.60 11.01 29.01
CA LEU A 486 -34.38 11.83 29.95
C LEU A 486 -34.85 13.13 29.27
N PRO A 487 -35.99 13.11 28.55
CA PRO A 487 -36.39 14.17 27.63
C PRO A 487 -36.93 15.46 28.29
N VAL A 488 -37.12 15.47 29.62
CA VAL A 488 -37.72 16.61 30.33
C VAL A 488 -36.70 17.27 31.25
N ILE A 489 -36.55 18.59 31.08
CA ILE A 489 -35.76 19.42 31.99
C ILE A 489 -36.69 19.87 33.10
N ALA A 490 -36.64 19.18 34.25
CA ALA A 490 -37.43 19.54 35.43
C ALA A 490 -37.00 20.91 35.97
N ALA A 491 -35.68 21.13 36.02
CA ALA A 491 -35.08 22.41 36.38
C ALA A 491 -33.75 22.62 35.67
N LEU A 492 -33.45 23.87 35.33
CA LEU A 492 -32.12 24.36 34.96
C LEU A 492 -31.96 25.74 35.58
N ASP A 493 -30.90 25.95 36.34
CA ASP A 493 -30.58 27.19 37.02
C ASP A 493 -29.17 27.63 36.65
N GLU A 494 -29.08 28.84 36.08
CA GLU A 494 -27.80 29.50 35.80
C GLU A 494 -27.33 30.23 37.05
N HIS A 495 -26.15 29.85 37.54
CA HIS A 495 -25.49 30.46 38.70
C HIS A 495 -24.59 31.61 38.29
N ILE A 496 -23.79 31.41 37.23
CA ILE A 496 -22.77 32.35 36.77
C ILE A 496 -22.78 32.38 35.23
N PRO A 497 -22.98 33.57 34.62
CA PRO A 497 -22.88 33.73 33.17
C PRO A 497 -21.56 33.23 32.61
N LEU A 498 -21.60 32.52 31.49
CA LEU A 498 -20.42 32.00 30.81
C LEU A 498 -19.94 33.04 29.78
N LEU A 499 -18.80 33.69 30.09
CA LEU A 499 -18.16 34.66 29.20
C LEU A 499 -17.27 33.95 28.17
N VAL A 500 -17.31 34.41 26.93
CA VAL A 500 -16.37 34.01 25.88
C VAL A 500 -15.40 35.17 25.67
N PRO A 501 -14.08 34.97 25.83
CA PRO A 501 -13.12 36.05 25.65
C PRO A 501 -13.03 36.44 24.17
N ASP A 502 -12.72 37.71 23.90
CA ASP A 502 -12.53 38.22 22.54
C ASP A 502 -11.40 37.46 21.81
N GLU A 503 -10.38 37.05 22.56
CA GLU A 503 -9.27 36.20 22.11
C GLU A 503 -9.09 35.01 23.08
N GLY A 504 -8.84 33.82 22.54
CA GLY A 504 -8.70 32.58 23.32
C GLY A 504 -9.90 31.65 23.21
N ARG A 505 -9.98 30.66 24.11
CA ARG A 505 -11.05 29.65 24.10
C ARG A 505 -11.54 29.32 25.51
N VAL A 506 -12.77 28.85 25.59
CA VAL A 506 -13.38 28.35 26.81
C VAL A 506 -13.69 26.88 26.64
N GLU A 507 -13.15 26.04 27.51
CA GLU A 507 -13.54 24.63 27.58
C GLU A 507 -14.82 24.48 28.38
N ILE A 508 -15.64 23.51 27.97
CA ILE A 508 -16.95 23.25 28.54
C ILE A 508 -17.06 21.78 28.88
N GLN A 509 -17.65 21.52 30.04
CA GLN A 509 -18.01 20.17 30.46
C GLN A 509 -19.40 20.16 31.07
N LEU A 510 -20.30 19.39 30.47
CA LEU A 510 -21.60 19.07 31.03
C LEU A 510 -21.56 17.64 31.55
N THR A 511 -21.89 17.46 32.83
CA THR A 511 -21.93 16.15 33.48
C THR A 511 -23.36 15.83 33.90
N VAL A 512 -23.85 14.63 33.56
CA VAL A 512 -25.11 14.07 34.07
C VAL A 512 -24.75 12.97 35.05
N SER A 513 -25.21 13.11 36.30
CA SER A 513 -24.98 12.12 37.35
C SER A 513 -25.64 10.78 37.01
N ALA A 514 -24.96 9.69 37.33
CA ALA A 514 -25.56 8.36 37.31
C ALA A 514 -26.55 8.14 38.46
N ALA A 515 -26.34 8.82 39.59
CA ALA A 515 -27.24 8.76 40.74
C ALA A 515 -28.55 9.49 40.41
N ALA A 516 -29.63 8.71 40.35
CA ALA A 516 -31.00 9.22 40.28
C ALA A 516 -31.59 9.37 41.68
N ASP A 517 -32.52 10.30 41.85
CA ASP A 517 -33.36 10.35 43.05
C ASP A 517 -34.45 9.26 43.04
N ASP A 518 -35.27 9.21 44.09
CA ASP A 518 -36.40 8.27 44.23
C ASP A 518 -37.45 8.38 43.09
N THR A 519 -37.36 9.42 42.27
CA THR A 519 -38.25 9.70 41.16
C THR A 519 -37.69 9.29 39.80
N GLY A 520 -36.43 8.85 39.75
CA GLY A 520 -35.69 8.57 38.51
C GLY A 520 -35.04 9.82 37.91
N ALA A 521 -35.18 10.99 38.54
CA ALA A 521 -34.62 12.24 38.04
C ALA A 521 -33.12 12.33 38.37
N ARG A 522 -32.35 12.90 37.44
CA ARG A 522 -30.89 12.94 37.51
C ARG A 522 -30.36 14.37 37.47
N PRO A 523 -29.50 14.77 38.42
CA PRO A 523 -28.89 16.07 38.40
C PRO A 523 -27.82 16.14 37.30
N PHE A 524 -27.69 17.32 36.69
CA PHE A 524 -26.59 17.65 35.80
C PHE A 524 -25.95 18.99 36.18
N ALA A 525 -24.70 19.20 35.75
CA ALA A 525 -23.97 20.44 35.97
C ALA A 525 -23.16 20.82 34.73
N VAL A 526 -23.15 22.11 34.40
CA VAL A 526 -22.34 22.72 33.34
C VAL A 526 -21.19 23.46 33.99
N HIS A 527 -19.97 23.14 33.57
CA HIS A 527 -18.75 23.80 34.00
C HIS A 527 -18.01 24.40 32.82
N SER A 528 -17.30 25.50 33.07
CA SER A 528 -16.43 26.12 32.09
C SER A 528 -15.07 26.47 32.67
N ARG A 529 -14.06 26.53 31.78
CA ARG A 529 -12.71 26.97 32.11
C ARG A 529 -12.13 27.77 30.93
N THR A 530 -11.68 28.98 31.21
CA THR A 530 -11.02 29.84 30.21
C THR A 530 -9.57 29.43 30.04
N LEU A 531 -9.10 29.37 28.80
CA LEU A 531 -7.72 29.15 28.42
C LEU A 531 -7.22 30.36 27.64
N ASP A 532 -6.13 30.97 28.11
CA ASP A 532 -5.51 32.14 27.46
C ASP A 532 -4.84 31.74 26.13
N ALA A 533 -4.88 32.64 25.16
CA ALA A 533 -4.32 32.41 23.82
C ALA A 533 -2.79 32.19 23.82
N ASP A 534 -2.09 32.81 24.78
CA ASP A 534 -0.63 32.79 24.93
C ASP A 534 -0.12 31.77 25.96
N ALA A 535 -0.99 30.91 26.50
CA ALA A 535 -0.56 29.82 27.36
C ALA A 535 0.12 28.73 26.49
N ASP A 536 1.45 28.79 26.40
CA ASP A 536 2.29 27.77 25.77
C ASP A 536 1.84 26.37 26.24
N ALA A 537 1.48 25.50 25.29
CA ALA A 537 1.09 24.12 25.58
C ALA A 537 2.21 23.28 26.23
N ASP A 538 3.44 23.80 26.24
CA ASP A 538 4.65 23.19 26.81
C ASP A 538 5.16 23.90 28.08
N ALA A 539 4.44 24.88 28.63
CA ALA A 539 4.79 25.48 29.92
C ALA A 539 4.26 24.61 31.07
N ASP A 540 5.17 23.90 31.73
CA ASP A 540 5.02 23.17 33.01
C ASP A 540 4.67 24.11 34.21
N ASP A 541 3.94 25.21 33.99
CA ASP A 541 3.53 26.15 35.04
C ASP A 541 2.08 25.85 35.48
N PHE A 542 1.97 25.30 36.69
CA PHE A 542 0.75 24.77 37.31
C PHE A 542 -0.29 25.83 37.71
N ALA A 543 -0.42 26.93 36.98
CA ALA A 543 -1.54 27.86 37.14
C ALA A 543 -2.76 27.36 36.35
N VAL A 544 -3.29 26.19 36.73
CA VAL A 544 -4.52 25.65 36.12
C VAL A 544 -5.69 26.56 36.50
N THR A 545 -6.25 27.30 35.54
CA THR A 545 -7.49 28.05 35.76
C THR A 545 -8.56 27.09 36.32
N PRO A 546 -9.16 27.36 37.50
CA PRO A 546 -10.12 26.44 38.08
C PRO A 546 -11.40 26.40 37.25
N TRP A 547 -12.00 25.20 37.15
CA TRP A 547 -13.33 25.04 36.57
C TRP A 547 -14.36 25.82 37.39
N LYS A 548 -15.18 26.61 36.70
CA LYS A 548 -16.31 27.34 37.29
C LYS A 548 -17.59 26.57 36.98
N ARG A 549 -18.48 26.45 37.97
CA ARG A 549 -19.80 25.83 37.76
C ARG A 549 -20.80 26.91 37.32
N ASN A 550 -21.14 26.92 36.03
CA ASN A 550 -22.00 27.94 35.44
C ASN A 550 -23.48 27.65 35.69
N ALA A 551 -23.89 26.39 35.59
CA ALA A 551 -25.30 26.01 35.75
C ALA A 551 -25.45 24.62 36.36
N THR A 552 -26.62 24.38 36.97
CA THR A 552 -27.04 23.05 37.42
C THR A 552 -28.48 22.82 37.03
N GLY A 553 -28.88 21.57 36.83
CA GLY A 553 -30.26 21.24 36.59
C GLY A 553 -30.59 19.79 36.91
N VAL A 554 -31.81 19.40 36.56
CA VAL A 554 -32.37 18.08 36.78
C VAL A 554 -33.10 17.63 35.52
N LEU A 555 -32.73 16.45 35.01
CA LEU A 555 -33.37 15.77 33.89
C LEU A 555 -34.29 14.66 34.42
N THR A 556 -35.43 14.44 33.77
CA THR A 556 -36.40 13.40 34.14
C THR A 556 -37.10 12.83 32.91
N ASP A 557 -37.68 11.65 33.03
CA ASP A 557 -38.57 11.01 32.06
C ASP A 557 -40.06 11.28 32.36
N ARG A 558 -40.36 11.93 33.49
CA ARG A 558 -41.73 12.27 33.86
C ARG A 558 -42.29 13.31 32.90
N PRO A 559 -43.42 13.02 32.24
CA PRO A 559 -43.99 13.93 31.27
C PRO A 559 -44.40 15.24 31.96
N ALA A 560 -44.01 16.37 31.36
CA ALA A 560 -44.55 17.67 31.72
C ALA A 560 -46.08 17.69 31.47
N ALA A 561 -46.78 18.66 32.08
CA ALA A 561 -48.21 18.84 31.85
C ALA A 561 -48.52 18.93 30.33
N VAL A 562 -49.63 18.31 29.90
CA VAL A 562 -50.03 18.25 28.49
C VAL A 562 -50.01 19.64 27.86
N ALA A 563 -49.36 19.76 26.71
CA ALA A 563 -49.30 21.02 25.97
C ALA A 563 -50.73 21.55 25.76
N PRO A 564 -50.99 22.84 26.01
CA PRO A 564 -52.30 23.43 25.78
C PRO A 564 -52.76 23.22 24.32
N ALA A 565 -54.06 23.21 24.07
CA ALA A 565 -54.57 23.07 22.70
C ALA A 565 -54.05 24.21 21.80
N ALA A 566 -53.79 23.90 20.52
CA ALA A 566 -53.45 24.91 19.53
C ALA A 566 -54.63 25.89 19.39
N PRO A 567 -54.38 27.21 19.23
CA PRO A 567 -55.44 28.14 18.88
C PRO A 567 -55.95 27.84 17.47
N ASP A 568 -57.25 27.99 17.24
CA ASP A 568 -57.89 27.75 15.93
C ASP A 568 -57.43 28.76 14.86
N THR A 569 -56.93 29.93 15.27
CA THR A 569 -56.38 30.97 14.40
C THR A 569 -55.09 31.57 14.98
N TRP A 570 -54.16 31.99 14.11
CA TRP A 570 -52.90 32.62 14.52
C TRP A 570 -52.62 33.89 13.69
N PRO A 571 -52.45 35.07 14.33
CA PRO A 571 -52.68 35.33 15.76
C PRO A 571 -54.18 35.23 16.14
N PRO A 572 -54.52 35.04 17.43
CA PRO A 572 -55.91 35.10 17.92
C PRO A 572 -56.57 36.46 17.61
N ALA A 573 -57.89 36.47 17.43
CA ALA A 573 -58.64 37.66 16.99
C ALA A 573 -58.55 38.85 17.99
N GLU A 574 -58.37 38.55 19.27
CA GLU A 574 -58.21 39.50 20.37
C GLU A 574 -56.79 40.11 20.47
N ALA A 575 -55.82 39.62 19.69
CA ALA A 575 -54.44 40.06 19.74
C ALA A 575 -54.21 41.34 18.93
N VAL A 576 -53.60 42.35 19.54
CA VAL A 576 -53.29 43.64 18.90
C VAL A 576 -51.83 43.65 18.44
N ALA A 577 -51.59 43.94 17.16
CA ALA A 577 -50.24 44.06 16.61
C ALA A 577 -49.46 45.18 17.30
N THR A 578 -48.21 44.91 17.66
CA THR A 578 -47.29 45.84 18.33
C THR A 578 -46.00 45.91 17.52
N ASP A 579 -45.45 47.11 17.34
CA ASP A 579 -44.13 47.29 16.72
C ASP A 579 -43.03 46.78 17.67
N PRO A 580 -42.16 45.82 17.27
CA PRO A 580 -41.07 45.36 18.10
C PRO A 580 -39.92 46.37 18.23
N ALA A 581 -39.82 47.39 17.36
CA ALA A 581 -38.66 48.30 17.33
C ALA A 581 -38.44 49.07 18.65
N PRO A 582 -39.45 49.69 19.29
CA PRO A 582 -39.26 50.36 20.59
C PRO A 582 -38.77 49.42 21.70
N ALA A 583 -39.26 48.17 21.72
CA ALA A 583 -38.83 47.19 22.70
C ALA A 583 -37.37 46.74 22.47
N ARG A 584 -36.92 46.66 21.21
CA ARG A 584 -35.53 46.36 20.86
C ARG A 584 -34.59 47.46 21.33
N THR A 585 -34.93 48.72 21.00
CA THR A 585 -34.18 49.88 21.47
C THR A 585 -34.11 49.92 22.99
N LEU A 586 -35.21 49.63 23.69
CA LEU A 586 -35.19 49.55 25.15
C LEU A 586 -34.23 48.48 25.68
N VAL A 587 -34.19 47.29 25.08
CA VAL A 587 -33.29 46.21 25.49
C VAL A 587 -31.81 46.58 25.24
N GLU A 588 -31.51 47.20 24.10
CA GLU A 588 -30.18 47.75 23.76
C GLU A 588 -29.76 48.84 24.74
N GLU A 589 -30.64 49.82 25.02
CA GLU A 589 -30.40 50.90 26.00
C GLU A 589 -30.16 50.39 27.42
N ARG A 590 -30.70 49.22 27.76
CA ARG A 590 -30.44 48.56 29.05
C ARG A 590 -29.13 47.78 29.07
N GLY A 591 -28.49 47.59 27.92
CA GLY A 591 -27.15 47.02 27.80
C GLY A 591 -27.12 45.61 27.20
N LEU A 592 -28.13 45.20 26.42
CA LEU A 592 -28.08 43.94 25.67
C LEU A 592 -28.04 44.23 24.16
N ASP A 593 -26.89 43.99 23.55
CA ASP A 593 -26.70 44.11 22.10
C ASP A 593 -26.97 42.76 21.45
N LEU A 594 -28.00 42.73 20.58
CA LEU A 594 -28.39 41.54 19.83
C LEU A 594 -28.27 41.81 18.33
N THR A 595 -27.30 41.17 17.67
CA THR A 595 -27.16 41.22 16.20
C THR A 595 -27.51 39.86 15.58
N ALA A 596 -27.38 39.68 14.27
CA ALA A 596 -27.65 38.37 13.65
C ALA A 596 -26.74 37.28 14.26
N PRO A 597 -27.29 36.13 14.72
CA PRO A 597 -28.60 35.57 14.39
C PRO A 597 -29.79 35.97 15.29
N PHE A 598 -29.59 36.78 16.33
CA PHE A 598 -30.62 37.15 17.32
C PHE A 598 -31.70 38.12 16.81
N ASP A 599 -31.58 38.68 15.61
CA ASP A 599 -32.67 39.43 14.97
C ASP A 599 -33.78 38.50 14.41
N THR A 600 -34.51 37.82 15.30
CA THR A 600 -35.47 36.78 14.92
C THR A 600 -36.93 37.23 14.86
N VAL A 601 -37.34 38.24 15.63
CA VAL A 601 -38.75 38.64 15.79
C VAL A 601 -39.26 39.40 14.57
N ARG A 602 -40.17 38.78 13.79
CA ARG A 602 -40.75 39.38 12.57
C ARG A 602 -42.09 40.08 12.82
N SER A 603 -42.86 39.56 13.75
CA SER A 603 -44.16 40.13 14.12
C SER A 603 -44.42 39.88 15.59
N LEU A 604 -45.04 40.86 16.26
CA LEU A 604 -45.31 40.85 17.68
C LEU A 604 -46.74 41.30 17.92
N TRP A 605 -47.46 40.61 18.80
CA TRP A 605 -48.81 40.98 19.21
C TRP A 605 -48.96 40.90 20.72
N ARG A 606 -49.92 41.64 21.25
CA ARG A 606 -50.31 41.59 22.67
C ARG A 606 -51.78 41.23 22.81
N ALA A 607 -52.07 40.22 23.64
CA ALA A 607 -53.41 39.84 24.05
C ALA A 607 -53.49 39.96 25.58
N GLY A 608 -53.95 41.10 26.08
CA GLY A 608 -53.82 41.45 27.50
C GLY A 608 -52.35 41.56 27.91
N THR A 609 -51.93 40.72 28.85
CA THR A 609 -50.52 40.63 29.31
C THR A 609 -49.71 39.58 28.54
N THR A 610 -50.34 38.74 27.73
CA THR A 610 -49.68 37.71 26.93
C THR A 610 -49.04 38.32 25.68
N VAL A 611 -47.79 37.93 25.42
CA VAL A 611 -47.04 38.32 24.22
C VAL A 611 -47.04 37.17 23.23
N LEU A 612 -47.36 37.47 21.97
CA LEU A 612 -47.32 36.52 20.86
C LEU A 612 -46.27 36.99 19.86
N ALA A 613 -45.43 36.09 19.34
CA ALA A 613 -44.39 36.44 18.38
C ALA A 613 -44.26 35.41 17.27
N ASP A 614 -44.10 35.89 16.04
CA ASP A 614 -43.58 35.10 14.93
C ASP A 614 -42.07 35.37 14.84
N VAL A 615 -41.28 34.31 15.00
CA VAL A 615 -39.82 34.37 14.97
C VAL A 615 -39.26 33.52 13.85
N VAL A 616 -38.22 34.02 13.18
CA VAL A 616 -37.59 33.38 12.02
C VAL A 616 -36.08 33.59 12.11
N LEU A 617 -35.31 32.50 12.07
CA LEU A 617 -33.85 32.56 11.95
C LEU A 617 -33.45 33.23 10.62
N PRO A 618 -32.43 34.11 10.61
CA PRO A 618 -31.87 34.65 9.37
C PRO A 618 -31.36 33.54 8.43
N GLY A 619 -31.36 33.79 7.12
CA GLY A 619 -31.14 32.75 6.10
C GLY A 619 -29.78 32.04 6.16
N THR A 620 -28.75 32.72 6.66
CA THR A 620 -27.40 32.15 6.88
C THR A 620 -27.39 31.12 8.00
N ASP A 621 -28.19 31.32 9.04
CA ASP A 621 -28.19 30.52 10.27
C ASP A 621 -29.22 29.38 10.24
N GLN A 622 -30.13 29.39 9.25
CA GLN A 622 -31.06 28.28 9.01
C GLN A 622 -30.33 26.98 8.63
N ALA A 623 -29.13 27.08 8.04
CA ALA A 623 -28.33 25.90 7.66
C ALA A 623 -27.85 25.12 8.89
N ASP A 624 -27.49 25.81 9.97
CA ASP A 624 -27.01 25.20 11.22
C ASP A 624 -28.15 24.85 12.20
N ALA A 625 -29.38 25.29 11.95
CA ALA A 625 -30.52 25.06 12.84
C ALA A 625 -30.73 23.57 13.18
N ALA A 626 -30.49 22.66 12.24
CA ALA A 626 -30.61 21.21 12.44
C ALA A 626 -29.55 20.63 13.39
N ARG A 627 -28.44 21.35 13.61
CA ARG A 627 -27.35 20.94 14.52
C ARG A 627 -27.67 21.29 15.98
N PHE A 628 -28.59 22.23 16.20
CA PHE A 628 -29.18 22.51 17.51
C PHE A 628 -30.45 21.68 17.75
N ARG A 629 -30.72 21.35 19.01
CA ARG A 629 -32.05 20.87 19.44
C ARG A 629 -33.06 22.00 19.39
N LEU A 630 -32.64 23.19 19.81
CA LEU A 630 -33.34 24.44 19.60
C LEU A 630 -32.33 25.58 19.48
N HIS A 631 -32.28 26.22 18.32
CA HIS A 631 -31.32 27.31 18.08
C HIS A 631 -31.52 28.44 19.12
N PRO A 632 -30.48 28.87 19.87
CA PRO A 632 -30.62 29.81 21.00
C PRO A 632 -31.32 31.13 20.65
N ALA A 633 -31.05 31.65 19.45
CA ALA A 633 -31.65 32.89 18.92
C ALA A 633 -33.18 32.87 18.75
N LEU A 634 -33.81 31.69 18.62
CA LEU A 634 -35.26 31.58 18.45
C LEU A 634 -36.04 31.94 19.71
N LEU A 635 -35.44 31.79 20.89
CA LEU A 635 -36.08 32.13 22.16
C LEU A 635 -35.50 33.37 22.82
N GLN A 636 -34.21 33.65 22.62
CA GLN A 636 -33.50 34.70 23.35
C GLN A 636 -34.15 36.07 23.18
N SER A 637 -34.31 36.52 21.94
CA SER A 637 -34.83 37.85 21.61
C SER A 637 -36.30 38.03 21.98
N PRO A 638 -37.24 37.14 21.60
CA PRO A 638 -38.65 37.31 22.00
C PRO A 638 -38.84 37.32 23.53
N LEU A 639 -38.06 36.55 24.30
CA LEU A 639 -38.11 36.61 25.77
C LEU A 639 -37.54 37.91 26.33
N ALA A 640 -36.41 38.40 25.80
CA ALA A 640 -35.83 39.67 26.24
C ALA A 640 -36.77 40.86 25.96
N LEU A 641 -37.40 40.89 24.79
CA LEU A 641 -38.38 41.92 24.40
C LEU A 641 -39.67 41.84 25.23
N ALA A 642 -40.11 40.65 25.61
CA ALA A 642 -41.31 40.47 26.42
C ALA A 642 -41.07 40.84 27.89
N ALA A 643 -39.91 40.47 28.44
CA ALA A 643 -39.59 40.60 29.85
C ALA A 643 -39.11 42.00 30.24
N THR A 644 -38.31 42.66 29.39
CA THR A 644 -37.68 43.95 29.74
C THR A 644 -38.70 45.08 29.70
N THR A 645 -38.95 45.69 30.86
CA THR A 645 -39.90 46.80 31.01
C THR A 645 -39.16 48.15 31.12
N GLU A 646 -39.85 49.27 30.86
CA GLU A 646 -39.25 50.61 30.98
C GLU A 646 -38.67 50.89 32.38
N ALA A 647 -39.29 50.32 33.42
CA ALA A 647 -38.87 50.45 34.81
C ALA A 647 -37.63 49.60 35.17
N ALA A 648 -37.24 48.65 34.33
CA ALA A 648 -36.03 47.86 34.55
C ALA A 648 -34.79 48.73 34.34
N THR A 649 -33.75 48.51 35.14
CA THR A 649 -32.45 49.23 35.02
C THR A 649 -31.38 48.43 34.28
N ALA A 650 -31.67 47.18 33.93
CA ALA A 650 -30.83 46.24 33.19
C ALA A 650 -31.74 45.31 32.35
N PRO A 651 -31.23 44.64 31.30
CA PRO A 651 -32.03 43.71 30.50
C PRO A 651 -32.51 42.54 31.37
N LEU A 652 -33.75 42.11 31.16
CA LEU A 652 -34.31 40.93 31.82
C LEU A 652 -34.13 39.72 30.91
N LEU A 653 -33.26 38.80 31.33
CA LEU A 653 -32.87 37.62 30.56
C LEU A 653 -33.29 36.33 31.26
N PRO A 654 -33.57 35.25 30.51
CA PRO A 654 -33.79 33.93 31.12
C PRO A 654 -32.57 33.53 31.95
N ALA A 655 -32.80 33.11 33.19
CA ALA A 655 -31.75 32.62 34.09
C ALA A 655 -32.11 31.28 34.74
N ALA A 656 -33.37 30.86 34.62
CA ALA A 656 -33.82 29.56 35.07
C ALA A 656 -34.96 29.04 34.19
N TRP A 657 -35.04 27.71 34.10
CA TRP A 657 -36.04 26.99 33.30
C TRP A 657 -36.70 25.91 34.14
N ARG A 658 -38.00 25.68 33.95
CA ARG A 658 -38.79 24.67 34.67
C ARG A 658 -39.68 23.91 33.71
N ASN A 659 -39.75 22.60 33.91
CA ASN A 659 -40.63 21.69 33.18
C ASN A 659 -40.57 21.89 31.66
N VAL A 660 -39.35 22.00 31.11
CA VAL A 660 -39.16 22.21 29.67
C VAL A 660 -39.14 20.88 28.94
N THR A 661 -39.86 20.82 27.82
CA THR A 661 -39.84 19.70 26.88
C THR A 661 -39.69 20.26 25.47
N VAL A 662 -38.71 19.75 24.72
CA VAL A 662 -38.57 19.98 23.29
C VAL A 662 -39.20 18.82 22.56
N HIS A 663 -40.23 19.11 21.76
CA HIS A 663 -41.04 18.13 21.05
C HIS A 663 -40.54 17.88 19.62
N ALA A 664 -39.83 18.86 19.04
CA ALA A 664 -39.24 18.78 17.71
C ALA A 664 -37.96 19.61 17.64
N THR A 665 -36.97 19.14 16.86
CA THR A 665 -35.66 19.78 16.71
C THR A 665 -35.48 20.38 15.32
N GLY A 666 -34.49 21.26 15.13
CA GLY A 666 -34.19 21.83 13.81
C GLY A 666 -35.18 22.87 13.31
N ALA A 667 -36.01 23.43 14.20
CA ALA A 667 -36.93 24.50 13.84
C ALA A 667 -36.17 25.73 13.34
N THR A 668 -36.61 26.31 12.23
CA THR A 668 -36.08 27.57 11.69
C THR A 668 -37.03 28.75 11.91
N ARG A 669 -38.28 28.46 12.31
CA ARG A 669 -39.35 29.43 12.56
C ARG A 669 -40.23 28.94 13.69
N LEU A 670 -40.68 29.85 14.56
CA LEU A 670 -41.63 29.52 15.63
C LEU A 670 -42.75 30.56 15.73
N ARG A 671 -43.92 30.07 16.13
CA ARG A 671 -45.05 30.80 16.69
C ARG A 671 -44.96 30.69 18.20
N LEU A 672 -44.64 31.78 18.87
CA LEU A 672 -44.40 31.81 20.31
C LEU A 672 -45.56 32.47 21.04
N ARG A 673 -46.07 31.80 22.07
CA ARG A 673 -46.96 32.39 23.07
C ARG A 673 -46.24 32.44 24.42
N LEU A 674 -46.03 33.66 24.90
CA LEU A 674 -45.36 33.98 26.16
C LEU A 674 -46.37 34.58 27.13
N THR A 675 -46.76 33.81 28.15
CA THR A 675 -47.75 34.24 29.14
C THR A 675 -47.03 34.55 30.46
N PRO A 676 -47.11 35.79 30.97
CA PRO A 676 -46.46 36.12 32.24
C PRO A 676 -47.18 35.43 33.41
N GLY A 677 -46.39 34.92 34.35
CA GLY A 677 -46.86 34.37 35.63
C GLY A 677 -46.33 35.19 36.82
N ASP A 678 -46.38 34.60 38.01
CA ASP A 678 -45.89 35.24 39.24
C ASP A 678 -44.36 35.35 39.25
N GLY A 679 -43.80 36.39 39.87
CA GLY A 679 -42.36 36.46 40.18
C GLY A 679 -41.41 36.42 38.96
N ALA A 680 -41.70 37.20 37.91
CA ALA A 680 -40.91 37.29 36.67
C ALA A 680 -40.79 35.96 35.89
N THR A 681 -41.81 35.10 36.03
CA THR A 681 -41.95 33.85 35.29
C THR A 681 -42.69 34.06 33.97
N TRP A 682 -42.34 33.26 32.97
CA TRP A 682 -42.93 33.25 31.64
C TRP A 682 -43.25 31.82 31.23
N THR A 683 -44.52 31.52 31.02
CA THR A 683 -44.93 30.25 30.39
C THR A 683 -44.76 30.37 28.89
N ILE A 684 -44.07 29.39 28.30
CA ILE A 684 -43.68 29.36 26.89
C ILE A 684 -44.41 28.20 26.21
N ASP A 685 -45.14 28.52 25.15
CA ASP A 685 -45.68 27.57 24.19
C ASP A 685 -45.19 27.97 22.79
N ALA A 686 -44.27 27.17 22.25
CA ALA A 686 -43.63 27.39 20.97
C ALA A 686 -44.08 26.32 19.98
N ARG A 687 -44.54 26.77 18.80
CA ARG A 687 -45.07 25.89 17.75
C ARG A 687 -44.44 26.19 16.41
N ASP A 688 -44.46 25.21 15.51
CA ASP A 688 -44.07 25.42 14.12
C ASP A 688 -45.17 26.18 13.33
N ALA A 689 -44.91 26.43 12.04
CA ALA A 689 -45.88 27.10 11.17
C ALA A 689 -47.17 26.29 10.91
N ALA A 690 -47.13 24.97 11.12
CA ALA A 690 -48.27 24.07 11.00
C ALA A 690 -49.07 23.96 12.32
N GLY A 691 -48.57 24.52 13.42
CA GLY A 691 -49.20 24.50 14.74
C GLY A 691 -48.79 23.30 15.62
N ASN A 692 -47.82 22.50 15.19
CA ASN A 692 -47.29 21.39 16.00
C ASN A 692 -46.42 21.94 17.13
N PRO A 693 -46.45 21.34 18.34
CA PRO A 693 -45.61 21.76 19.44
C PRO A 693 -44.12 21.56 19.10
N VAL A 694 -43.29 22.55 19.44
CA VAL A 694 -41.82 22.51 19.32
C VAL A 694 -41.17 22.61 20.68
N LEU A 695 -41.60 23.53 21.54
CA LEU A 695 -41.16 23.62 22.92
C LEU A 695 -42.29 24.06 23.84
N THR A 696 -42.38 23.45 25.01
CA THR A 696 -43.25 23.90 26.11
C THR A 696 -42.45 23.98 27.40
N GLY A 697 -42.72 24.97 28.25
CA GLY A 697 -42.15 25.04 29.59
C GLY A 697 -42.28 26.42 30.22
N THR A 698 -41.51 26.66 31.27
CA THR A 698 -41.48 27.96 31.96
C THR A 698 -40.06 28.48 32.05
N ALA A 699 -39.87 29.77 31.78
CA ALA A 699 -38.62 30.48 32.05
C ALA A 699 -38.81 31.48 33.19
N VAL A 700 -37.77 31.70 33.99
CA VAL A 700 -37.69 32.80 34.96
C VAL A 700 -36.66 33.78 34.45
N THR A 701 -37.05 35.05 34.35
CA THR A 701 -36.16 36.12 33.90
C THR A 701 -35.62 36.90 35.08
N LEU A 702 -34.33 37.22 35.06
CA LEU A 702 -33.67 38.04 36.06
C LEU A 702 -32.91 39.20 35.41
N PRO A 703 -32.69 40.31 36.13
CA PRO A 703 -31.84 41.40 35.64
C PRO A 703 -30.41 40.88 35.39
N ALA A 704 -29.86 41.20 34.23
CA ALA A 704 -28.48 40.90 33.84
C ALA A 704 -27.64 42.20 33.82
N GLY A 705 -27.51 42.81 35.00
CA GLY A 705 -26.67 44.00 35.19
C GLY A 705 -25.17 43.67 35.27
N PRO A 706 -24.29 44.68 35.27
CA PRO A 706 -22.83 44.49 35.28
C PRO A 706 -22.34 43.66 36.48
N ASP A 707 -22.98 43.82 37.64
CA ASP A 707 -22.64 43.12 38.89
C ASP A 707 -22.82 41.58 38.82
N ARG A 708 -23.52 41.07 37.80
CA ARG A 708 -23.70 39.62 37.57
C ARG A 708 -22.71 39.03 36.58
N LEU A 709 -21.99 39.87 35.84
CA LEU A 709 -20.92 39.41 34.97
C LEU A 709 -19.67 39.15 35.83
N PRO A 710 -19.00 38.00 35.68
CA PRO A 710 -17.75 37.78 36.38
C PRO A 710 -16.74 38.87 35.97
N ALA A 711 -15.97 39.39 36.93
CA ALA A 711 -14.88 40.30 36.63
C ALA A 711 -13.96 39.63 35.61
N THR A 712 -13.80 40.25 34.44
CA THR A 712 -12.79 39.83 33.48
C THR A 712 -11.45 40.10 34.14
N THR A 713 -10.79 39.07 34.68
CA THR A 713 -9.36 39.14 34.98
C THR A 713 -8.61 39.13 33.64
N GLY A 714 -8.85 40.13 32.79
CA GLY A 714 -7.87 40.56 31.83
C GLY A 714 -6.89 41.41 32.61
N GLY A 715 -5.61 41.06 32.58
CA GLY A 715 -4.58 41.94 33.13
C GLY A 715 -4.78 43.36 32.60
N ASP A 716 -4.53 44.37 33.43
CA ASP A 716 -4.39 45.76 33.01
C ASP A 716 -3.38 45.81 31.85
N ALA A 717 -3.87 45.74 30.62
CA ALA A 717 -3.12 46.08 29.43
C ALA A 717 -3.36 47.58 29.23
N PRO A 718 -2.41 48.46 29.57
CA PRO A 718 -2.61 49.92 29.48
C PRO A 718 -2.82 50.42 28.05
N HIS A 719 -2.82 49.54 27.04
CA HIS A 719 -2.90 49.88 25.63
C HIS A 719 -3.81 48.90 24.88
N ARG A 720 -4.68 49.46 24.03
CA ARG A 720 -5.45 48.77 23.00
C ARG A 720 -4.89 49.15 21.64
N VAL A 721 -4.65 48.17 20.77
CA VAL A 721 -4.27 48.43 19.37
C VAL A 721 -5.54 48.74 18.57
N ALA A 722 -5.62 49.96 18.04
CA ALA A 722 -6.67 50.37 17.12
C ALA A 722 -6.03 50.65 15.75
N TRP A 723 -6.44 49.92 14.72
CA TRP A 723 -5.99 50.16 13.36
C TRP A 723 -6.80 51.29 12.75
N LEU A 724 -6.15 52.43 12.52
CA LEU A 724 -6.73 53.55 11.78
C LEU A 724 -6.32 53.45 10.30
N PRO A 725 -7.23 53.75 9.34
CA PRO A 725 -6.89 53.75 7.92
C PRO A 725 -5.75 54.74 7.64
N TRP A 726 -4.69 54.27 6.98
CA TRP A 726 -3.55 55.10 6.59
C TRP A 726 -3.95 56.09 5.50
N THR A 727 -3.95 57.39 5.82
CA THR A 727 -3.98 58.46 4.81
C THR A 727 -2.58 59.01 4.61
N ASP A 728 -2.07 58.95 3.38
CA ASP A 728 -0.76 59.49 3.01
C ASP A 728 -0.69 61.00 3.29
N SER A 729 0.06 61.38 4.31
CA SER A 729 0.57 62.73 4.47
C SER A 729 1.94 62.68 5.13
N THR A 730 2.99 62.97 4.36
CA THR A 730 4.37 63.14 4.81
C THR A 730 4.50 64.34 5.75
N PRO A 731 5.19 64.22 6.90
CA PRO A 731 5.78 65.37 7.57
C PRO A 731 7.30 65.30 7.61
N ALA A 732 7.91 66.43 7.27
CA ALA A 732 9.33 66.71 7.37
C ALA A 732 9.80 66.82 8.82
N GLY A 733 11.06 66.42 9.07
CA GLY A 733 11.85 66.81 10.24
C GLY A 733 11.84 65.82 11.40
N ASN A 734 12.95 65.10 11.60
CA ASN A 734 13.21 64.35 12.84
C ASN A 734 13.33 65.34 14.02
N PRO A 735 12.46 65.27 15.05
CA PRO A 735 12.78 65.85 16.35
C PRO A 735 13.79 64.92 17.05
N ARG A 736 14.91 65.49 17.50
CA ARG A 736 15.82 64.78 18.42
C ARG A 736 15.09 64.54 19.76
N PRO A 737 15.15 63.34 20.35
CA PRO A 737 14.69 63.13 21.71
C PRO A 737 15.65 63.74 22.74
N ASP A 738 15.10 64.43 23.74
CA ASP A 738 15.84 64.97 24.89
C ASP A 738 16.18 63.85 25.90
N GLY A 739 17.46 63.72 26.24
CA GLY A 739 17.97 62.79 27.25
C GLY A 739 19.50 62.62 27.20
N PRO A 740 20.17 62.20 28.29
CA PRO A 740 21.60 61.95 28.30
C PRO A 740 21.95 60.63 27.60
N TRP A 741 22.99 60.65 26.76
CA TRP A 741 23.45 59.48 26.00
C TRP A 741 24.85 59.07 26.46
N ALA A 742 25.09 57.76 26.52
CA ALA A 742 26.44 57.19 26.66
C ALA A 742 26.89 56.61 25.33
N VAL A 743 28.10 56.97 24.88
CA VAL A 743 28.73 56.40 23.68
C VAL A 743 29.49 55.14 24.10
N LEU A 744 29.24 54.01 23.43
CA LEU A 744 29.96 52.75 23.64
C LEU A 744 30.96 52.52 22.49
N GLY A 745 32.25 52.72 22.79
CA GLY A 745 33.39 52.08 22.12
C GLY A 745 33.91 52.72 20.82
N ASP A 746 35.25 52.71 20.67
CA ASP A 746 36.03 53.27 19.54
C ASP A 746 35.88 52.49 18.22
#